data_AF-A0A829D9N3-F1
#
_entry.id   AF-A0A829D9N3-F1
#
_cell.length_a   1.000
_cell.length_b   1.000
_cell.length_c   1.000
_cell.angle_alpha   90.00
_cell.angle_beta   90.00
_cell.angle_gamma   90.00
#
_symmetry.space_group_name_H-M   'P 1'
#
loop_
_entity.id
_entity.type
_entity.pdbx_description
1 polymer ?
#
loop_
_entity_poly.entity_id
_entity_poly.type
_entity_poly.pdbx_seq_one_letter_code
_entity_poly.pdbx_strand_id
1 'polypeptide(L)'
;MASSGTQSIEIFETLFCGSRNHTKTYEDLIGLEVSGAMKNPIAIACGIASGIPECGSNFEGELISLGYSEIITLLKALEIPIQPVQEYGLADLIASCTSRYSRNKAYGHRFVHKLISGEDRPNLIERIELFFNPAEFIQKEVSQSESHVEGAFALASIISLAEEKKVEIPLYDTLFQILTRRVSPTELIRFVSKSTSDEVHHISKIATKRSGLGMASGKKFQEALSKNVLRRINGQPGMTDRILKQSSLLIKSLEKRYQEAKESNDVTDLLQIPKEIQFWSEVEKKFQETGNKDLTKILDFYVTEIADDYKPFLRDTLIHLIAPARYVLSGFKSGAGLPKIGGCVKEVKALASRYDILYTPTHRSHLDSIEVAFGLKWLGLPVPRYAADKKVMATPGLASVLKSLGAYMVDRKRNRNILYLECLTQYSTMMLEAGIPTLVYPEGTRSRTGGILPIKTGILSTSVEAYKHTGSEVIVVPIVLSYENVPEDEEFCGKDKKSGFKDFFYKRKEVYMDLCEPIPVSRYIHEEDPTGSIGFEITQGWKKYRRILPNQLVARMIVESGGEVNTNELRNLIKETLLTKKGNYLIQDSNEILKRGLKILKQKKIISLENGNLKILDKNLIQYYANMCSDESSYS
;
A
#
# COMPACT_ATOMS: atom_id res chain seq x y z
N MET A 1 -12.00 -36.40 -13.80
CA MET A 1 -11.16 -36.90 -14.91
C MET A 1 -12.11 -37.38 -15.99
N ALA A 2 -11.89 -36.99 -17.23
CA ALA A 2 -12.69 -37.47 -18.35
C ALA A 2 -11.81 -38.20 -19.35
N SER A 3 -12.34 -39.28 -19.91
CA SER A 3 -11.64 -40.12 -20.86
C SER A 3 -12.67 -40.93 -21.64
N SER A 4 -12.42 -41.15 -22.93
CA SER A 4 -13.20 -42.06 -23.76
C SER A 4 -12.85 -43.54 -23.55
N GLY A 5 -11.83 -43.85 -22.72
CA GLY A 5 -11.35 -45.20 -22.45
C GLY A 5 -11.29 -45.52 -20.95
N THR A 6 -11.86 -46.68 -20.57
CA THR A 6 -11.93 -47.17 -19.19
C THR A 6 -10.56 -47.49 -18.58
N GLN A 7 -9.63 -48.07 -19.36
CA GLN A 7 -8.28 -48.37 -18.89
C GLN A 7 -7.49 -47.11 -18.53
N SER A 8 -7.68 -46.02 -19.28
CA SER A 8 -7.04 -44.73 -18.97
C SER A 8 -7.60 -44.15 -17.67
N ILE A 9 -8.90 -44.30 -17.42
CA ILE A 9 -9.53 -43.87 -16.17
C ILE A 9 -8.89 -44.56 -14.97
N GLU A 10 -8.75 -45.89 -15.01
CA GLU A 10 -8.13 -46.68 -13.92
C GLU A 10 -6.69 -46.25 -13.63
N ILE A 11 -5.89 -46.01 -14.67
CA ILE A 11 -4.51 -45.53 -14.54
C ILE A 11 -4.51 -44.15 -13.86
N PHE A 12 -5.32 -43.21 -14.35
CA PHE A 12 -5.33 -41.86 -13.84
C PHE A 12 -5.93 -41.76 -12.42
N GLU A 13 -6.94 -42.58 -12.09
CA GLU A 13 -7.46 -42.68 -10.72
C GLU A 13 -6.38 -43.16 -9.76
N THR A 14 -5.61 -44.17 -10.15
CA THR A 14 -4.49 -44.66 -9.34
C THR A 14 -3.41 -43.60 -9.11
N LEU A 15 -3.15 -42.75 -10.11
CA LEU A 15 -2.10 -41.72 -10.04
C LEU A 15 -2.53 -40.46 -9.28
N PHE A 16 -3.80 -40.04 -9.41
CA PHE A 16 -4.26 -38.74 -8.91
C PHE A 16 -5.12 -38.82 -7.65
N CYS A 17 -5.71 -39.98 -7.32
CA CYS A 17 -6.50 -40.15 -6.10
C CYS A 17 -5.58 -40.36 -4.88
N GLY A 18 -5.82 -39.60 -3.81
CA GLY A 18 -5.03 -39.69 -2.58
C GLY A 18 -5.76 -39.11 -1.37
N SER A 19 -5.12 -39.11 -0.21
CA SER A 19 -5.75 -38.69 1.06
C SER A 19 -6.22 -37.22 1.08
N ARG A 20 -5.75 -36.38 0.16
CA ARG A 20 -6.13 -34.96 0.03
C ARG A 20 -6.77 -34.62 -1.32
N ASN A 21 -6.95 -35.59 -2.22
CA ASN A 21 -7.49 -35.34 -3.55
C ASN A 21 -8.45 -36.46 -3.94
N HIS A 22 -9.71 -36.09 -4.21
CA HIS A 22 -10.75 -37.02 -4.62
C HIS A 22 -11.11 -36.80 -6.08
N THR A 23 -11.05 -37.86 -6.88
CA THR A 23 -11.33 -37.82 -8.31
C THR A 23 -12.66 -38.49 -8.61
N LYS A 24 -13.49 -37.86 -9.45
CA LYS A 24 -14.63 -38.53 -10.12
C LYS A 24 -14.38 -38.63 -11.61
N THR A 25 -15.08 -39.57 -12.25
CA THR A 25 -14.89 -39.94 -13.64
C THR A 25 -16.12 -39.63 -14.48
N TYR A 26 -15.88 -39.16 -15.70
CA TYR A 26 -16.91 -38.81 -16.67
C TYR A 26 -16.52 -39.35 -18.05
N GLU A 27 -17.51 -39.78 -18.82
CA GLU A 27 -17.30 -40.20 -20.21
C GLU A 27 -17.21 -38.98 -21.15
N ASP A 28 -17.87 -37.87 -20.80
CA ASP A 28 -17.89 -36.66 -21.61
C ASP A 28 -16.64 -35.79 -21.37
N LEU A 29 -15.63 -36.02 -22.20
CA LEU A 29 -14.41 -35.23 -22.27
C LEU A 29 -14.67 -33.81 -22.81
N ILE A 30 -15.55 -33.70 -23.81
CA ILE A 30 -15.73 -32.48 -24.59
C ILE A 30 -16.36 -31.39 -23.71
N GLY A 31 -17.39 -31.71 -22.93
CA GLY A 31 -18.04 -30.74 -22.05
C GLY A 31 -17.12 -30.13 -20.99
N LEU A 32 -16.22 -30.94 -20.41
CA LEU A 32 -15.25 -30.44 -19.43
C LEU A 32 -14.13 -29.62 -20.08
N GLU A 33 -13.66 -29.99 -21.27
CA GLU A 33 -12.66 -29.20 -21.99
C GLU A 33 -13.21 -27.84 -22.45
N VAL A 34 -14.40 -27.83 -23.05
CA VAL A 34 -15.03 -26.59 -23.54
C VAL A 34 -15.35 -25.67 -22.37
N SER A 35 -15.96 -26.15 -21.29
CA SER A 35 -16.23 -25.32 -20.10
C SER A 35 -14.94 -24.85 -19.41
N GLY A 36 -13.89 -25.69 -19.38
CA GLY A 36 -12.56 -25.34 -18.87
C GLY A 36 -11.89 -24.21 -19.66
N ALA A 37 -12.11 -24.13 -20.97
CA ALA A 37 -11.67 -23.00 -21.79
C ALA A 37 -12.54 -21.75 -21.56
N MET A 38 -13.87 -21.92 -21.52
CA MET A 38 -14.84 -20.83 -21.39
C MET A 38 -14.81 -20.12 -20.03
N LYS A 39 -14.38 -20.77 -18.94
CA LYS A 39 -14.24 -20.11 -17.63
C LYS A 39 -13.17 -19.03 -17.60
N ASN A 40 -12.13 -19.16 -18.42
CA ASN A 40 -10.93 -18.32 -18.32
C ASN A 40 -11.20 -16.86 -18.74
N PRO A 41 -11.94 -16.57 -19.84
CA PRO A 41 -12.38 -15.21 -20.13
C PRO A 41 -13.24 -14.60 -19.01
N ILE A 42 -14.14 -15.36 -18.39
CA ILE A 42 -14.95 -14.86 -17.26
C ILE A 42 -14.03 -14.45 -16.09
N ALA A 43 -12.99 -15.24 -15.81
CA ALA A 43 -11.99 -14.86 -14.81
C ALA A 43 -11.27 -13.55 -15.15
N ILE A 44 -11.02 -13.26 -16.44
CA ILE A 44 -10.50 -11.94 -16.88
C ILE A 44 -11.53 -10.84 -16.58
N ALA A 45 -12.81 -11.04 -16.90
CA ALA A 45 -13.86 -10.07 -16.59
C ALA A 45 -13.98 -9.79 -15.08
N CYS A 46 -13.95 -10.81 -14.24
CA CYS A 46 -13.88 -10.65 -12.79
C CYS A 46 -12.60 -9.94 -12.34
N GLY A 47 -11.47 -10.18 -13.03
CA GLY A 47 -10.23 -9.45 -12.82
C GLY A 47 -10.38 -7.95 -13.11
N ILE A 48 -10.98 -7.61 -14.25
CA ILE A 48 -11.29 -6.22 -14.62
C ILE A 48 -12.20 -5.58 -13.58
N ALA A 49 -13.28 -6.26 -13.20
CA ALA A 49 -14.17 -5.78 -12.15
C ALA A 49 -13.41 -5.53 -10.84
N SER A 50 -12.59 -6.46 -10.37
CA SER A 50 -11.81 -6.31 -9.12
C SER A 50 -10.82 -5.14 -9.09
N GLY A 51 -10.41 -4.65 -10.27
CA GLY A 51 -9.54 -3.48 -10.41
C GLY A 51 -10.31 -2.16 -10.52
N ILE A 52 -11.63 -2.20 -10.66
CA ILE A 52 -12.51 -1.04 -10.56
C ILE A 52 -12.89 -0.88 -9.08
N PRO A 53 -12.50 0.22 -8.40
CA PRO A 53 -12.74 0.39 -6.96
C PRO A 53 -14.19 0.18 -6.53
N GLU A 54 -15.14 0.44 -7.41
CA GLU A 54 -16.57 0.41 -7.05
C GLU A 54 -17.24 -0.94 -7.30
N CYS A 55 -16.51 -1.92 -7.83
CA CYS A 55 -16.96 -3.29 -8.00
C CYS A 55 -16.51 -4.15 -6.80
N GLY A 56 -17.46 -4.50 -5.93
CA GLY A 56 -17.23 -5.40 -4.80
C GLY A 56 -17.45 -6.89 -5.13
N SER A 57 -17.27 -7.75 -4.13
CA SER A 57 -17.46 -9.21 -4.26
C SER A 57 -18.86 -9.63 -4.70
N ASN A 58 -19.91 -8.88 -4.33
CA ASN A 58 -21.28 -9.13 -4.80
C ASN A 58 -21.39 -8.99 -6.34
N PHE A 59 -20.73 -7.98 -6.89
CA PHE A 59 -20.70 -7.75 -8.33
C PHE A 59 -19.91 -8.84 -9.06
N GLU A 60 -18.78 -9.27 -8.49
CA GLU A 60 -18.05 -10.45 -9.00
C GLU A 60 -18.92 -11.70 -8.99
N GLY A 61 -19.70 -11.93 -7.92
CA GLY A 61 -20.63 -13.06 -7.83
C GLY A 61 -21.70 -13.03 -8.92
N GLU A 62 -22.23 -11.85 -9.25
CA GLU A 62 -23.20 -11.69 -10.33
C GLU A 62 -22.56 -11.94 -11.71
N LEU A 63 -21.32 -11.45 -11.94
CA LEU A 63 -20.56 -11.76 -13.15
C LEU A 63 -20.31 -13.26 -13.32
N ILE A 64 -19.96 -13.96 -12.23
CA ILE A 64 -19.76 -15.42 -12.25
C ILE A 64 -21.06 -16.12 -12.64
N SER A 65 -22.19 -15.70 -12.08
CA SER A 65 -23.51 -16.27 -12.38
C SER A 65 -23.90 -16.07 -13.85
N LEU A 66 -23.72 -14.86 -14.39
CA LEU A 66 -23.99 -14.55 -15.79
C LEU A 66 -23.09 -15.35 -16.74
N GLY A 67 -21.79 -15.37 -16.47
CA GLY A 67 -20.84 -16.14 -17.27
C GLY A 67 -21.13 -17.63 -17.24
N TYR A 68 -21.52 -18.18 -16.09
CA TYR A 68 -21.97 -19.57 -15.99
C TYR A 68 -23.23 -19.83 -16.83
N SER A 69 -24.20 -18.92 -16.84
CA SER A 69 -25.38 -19.02 -17.70
C SER A 69 -25.03 -19.04 -19.19
N GLU A 70 -24.07 -18.21 -19.62
CA GLU A 70 -23.60 -18.19 -21.02
C GLU A 70 -22.85 -19.46 -21.40
N ILE A 71 -22.04 -20.04 -20.49
CA ILE A 71 -21.44 -21.37 -20.67
C ILE A 71 -22.52 -22.41 -20.95
N ILE A 72 -23.53 -22.49 -20.08
CA ILE A 72 -24.62 -23.47 -20.23
C ILE A 72 -25.40 -23.25 -21.53
N THR A 73 -25.59 -21.99 -21.93
CA THR A 73 -26.31 -21.63 -23.15
C THR A 73 -25.56 -22.11 -24.40
N LEU A 74 -24.24 -21.85 -24.47
CA LEU A 74 -23.44 -22.30 -25.61
C LEU A 74 -23.31 -23.83 -25.67
N LEU A 75 -23.10 -24.50 -24.53
CA LEU A 75 -23.03 -25.97 -24.49
C LEU A 75 -24.32 -26.63 -24.98
N LYS A 76 -25.49 -26.09 -24.61
CA LYS A 76 -26.78 -26.58 -25.12
C LYS A 76 -26.90 -26.42 -26.63
N ALA A 77 -26.45 -25.30 -27.19
CA ALA A 77 -26.48 -25.08 -28.63
C ALA A 77 -25.46 -25.92 -29.41
N LEU A 78 -24.40 -26.37 -28.73
CA LEU A 78 -23.44 -27.34 -29.25
C LEU A 78 -23.89 -28.79 -29.06
N GLU A 79 -25.05 -29.02 -28.45
CA GLU A 79 -25.58 -30.36 -28.10
C GLU A 79 -24.64 -31.14 -27.16
N ILE A 80 -23.85 -30.43 -26.35
CA ILE A 80 -22.93 -31.01 -25.38
C ILE A 80 -23.65 -31.19 -24.02
N PRO A 81 -23.55 -32.36 -23.38
CA PRO A 81 -24.10 -32.59 -22.05
C PRO A 81 -23.61 -31.57 -21.00
N ILE A 82 -24.57 -30.94 -20.30
CA ILE A 82 -24.25 -29.91 -19.31
C ILE A 82 -23.96 -30.47 -17.92
N GLN A 83 -24.35 -31.72 -17.64
CA GLN A 83 -24.29 -32.31 -16.31
C GLN A 83 -22.86 -32.32 -15.71
N PRO A 84 -21.80 -32.72 -16.45
CA PRO A 84 -20.42 -32.66 -15.93
C PRO A 84 -20.00 -31.23 -15.55
N VAL A 85 -20.47 -30.23 -16.31
CA VAL A 85 -20.17 -28.81 -16.08
C VAL A 85 -20.90 -28.29 -14.85
N GLN A 86 -22.14 -28.74 -14.63
CA GLN A 86 -22.90 -28.42 -13.42
C GLN A 86 -22.27 -29.00 -12.15
N GLU A 87 -21.70 -30.20 -12.24
CA GLU A 87 -21.09 -30.89 -11.09
C GLU A 87 -19.65 -30.42 -10.80
N TYR A 88 -18.85 -30.12 -11.83
CA TYR A 88 -17.42 -29.82 -11.69
C TYR A 88 -16.99 -28.49 -12.31
N GLY A 89 -17.49 -28.17 -13.50
CA GLY A 89 -17.14 -26.93 -14.19
C GLY A 89 -17.45 -25.68 -13.36
N LEU A 90 -18.54 -25.69 -12.59
CA LEU A 90 -18.89 -24.59 -11.68
C LEU A 90 -17.83 -24.37 -10.59
N ALA A 91 -17.28 -25.43 -9.99
CA ALA A 91 -16.27 -25.31 -8.96
C ALA A 91 -14.97 -24.69 -9.50
N ASP A 92 -14.56 -25.12 -10.71
CA ASP A 92 -13.38 -24.60 -11.37
C ASP A 92 -13.55 -23.15 -11.84
N LEU A 93 -14.74 -22.79 -12.33
CA LEU A 93 -15.12 -21.41 -12.62
C LEU A 93 -15.01 -20.52 -11.38
N ILE A 94 -15.63 -20.92 -10.27
CA ILE A 94 -15.59 -20.16 -9.00
C ILE A 94 -14.15 -20.00 -8.52
N ALA A 95 -13.36 -21.08 -8.47
CA ALA A 95 -11.97 -21.04 -8.05
C ALA A 95 -11.14 -20.09 -8.92
N SER A 96 -11.35 -20.11 -10.23
CA SER A 96 -10.63 -19.27 -11.19
C SER A 96 -11.01 -17.79 -11.11
N CYS A 97 -12.29 -17.49 -10.81
CA CYS A 97 -12.81 -16.13 -10.74
C CYS A 97 -12.62 -15.47 -9.36
N THR A 98 -12.45 -16.25 -8.29
CA THR A 98 -12.31 -15.71 -6.92
C THR A 98 -10.86 -15.71 -6.43
N SER A 99 -10.02 -16.63 -6.92
CA SER A 99 -8.62 -16.75 -6.48
C SER A 99 -7.72 -15.60 -6.96
N ARG A 100 -6.99 -14.98 -6.03
CA ARG A 100 -5.93 -14.02 -6.33
C ARG A 100 -4.74 -14.60 -7.10
N TYR A 101 -4.59 -15.93 -7.08
CA TYR A 101 -3.52 -16.64 -7.80
C TYR A 101 -3.92 -17.01 -9.24
N SER A 102 -5.17 -16.75 -9.64
CA SER A 102 -5.62 -16.96 -11.02
C SER A 102 -4.90 -16.00 -11.96
N ARG A 103 -4.15 -16.55 -12.92
CA ARG A 103 -3.42 -15.76 -13.94
C ARG A 103 -4.37 -14.90 -14.78
N ASN A 104 -5.54 -15.43 -15.12
CA ASN A 104 -6.59 -14.74 -15.87
C ASN A 104 -7.18 -13.57 -15.05
N LYS A 105 -7.54 -13.81 -13.77
CA LYS A 105 -8.02 -12.73 -12.88
C LYS A 105 -6.97 -11.65 -12.69
N ALA A 106 -5.73 -12.05 -12.40
CA ALA A 106 -4.62 -11.13 -12.21
C ALA A 106 -4.30 -10.33 -13.48
N TYR A 107 -4.47 -10.92 -14.68
CA TYR A 107 -4.34 -10.19 -15.94
C TYR A 107 -5.43 -9.14 -16.11
N GLY A 108 -6.71 -9.51 -15.95
CA GLY A 108 -7.83 -8.56 -16.05
C GLY A 108 -7.69 -7.39 -15.08
N HIS A 109 -7.19 -7.66 -13.88
CA HIS A 109 -6.87 -6.65 -12.89
C HIS A 109 -5.82 -5.65 -13.39
N ARG A 110 -4.65 -6.15 -13.81
CA ARG A 110 -3.59 -5.29 -14.35
C ARG A 110 -4.04 -4.53 -15.58
N PHE A 111 -4.83 -5.17 -16.44
CA PHE A 111 -5.38 -4.58 -17.65
C PHE A 111 -6.20 -3.33 -17.33
N VAL A 112 -7.19 -3.43 -16.43
CA VAL A 112 -8.03 -2.28 -16.10
C VAL A 112 -7.25 -1.15 -15.44
N HIS A 113 -6.26 -1.49 -14.61
CA HIS A 113 -5.38 -0.51 -13.97
C HIS A 113 -4.55 0.28 -15.00
N LYS A 114 -3.99 -0.39 -16.03
CA LYS A 114 -3.29 0.28 -17.16
C LYS A 114 -4.22 1.22 -17.95
N LEU A 115 -5.48 0.84 -18.10
CA LEU A 115 -6.47 1.60 -18.85
C LEU A 115 -6.92 2.85 -18.07
N ILE A 116 -7.21 2.69 -16.77
CA ILE A 116 -7.56 3.80 -15.86
C ILE A 116 -6.40 4.78 -15.67
N SER A 117 -5.16 4.29 -15.60
CA SER A 117 -3.96 5.14 -15.46
C SER A 117 -3.63 5.93 -16.73
N GLY A 118 -4.27 5.60 -17.86
CA GLY A 118 -4.00 6.20 -19.17
C GLY A 118 -2.63 5.83 -19.75
N GLU A 119 -1.99 4.79 -19.20
CA GLU A 119 -0.76 4.21 -19.75
C GLU A 119 -1.03 3.44 -21.05
N ASP A 120 -2.24 2.89 -21.14
CA ASP A 120 -2.69 2.11 -22.27
C ASP A 120 -3.46 2.97 -23.27
N ARG A 121 -2.71 3.74 -24.07
CA ARG A 121 -3.25 4.46 -25.23
C ARG A 121 -2.64 3.85 -26.47
N PRO A 122 -3.42 3.13 -27.29
CA PRO A 122 -2.89 2.54 -28.50
C PRO A 122 -2.35 3.66 -29.40
N ASN A 123 -1.11 3.49 -29.85
CA ASN A 123 -0.48 4.37 -30.83
C ASN A 123 -1.21 4.24 -32.19
N LEU A 124 -0.86 5.07 -33.17
CA LEU A 124 -1.59 5.07 -34.46
C LEU A 124 -1.56 3.70 -35.15
N ILE A 125 -0.45 2.96 -35.05
CA ILE A 125 -0.29 1.63 -35.66
C ILE A 125 -1.15 0.60 -34.91
N GLU A 126 -1.12 0.63 -33.58
CA GLU A 126 -1.94 -0.24 -32.73
C GLU A 126 -3.44 0.02 -32.92
N ARG A 127 -3.85 1.28 -33.16
CA ARG A 127 -5.24 1.61 -33.50
C ARG A 127 -5.68 1.02 -34.84
N ILE A 128 -4.79 1.05 -35.82
CA ILE A 128 -5.02 0.42 -37.13
C ILE A 128 -5.11 -1.11 -36.95
N GLU A 129 -4.19 -1.70 -36.20
CA GLU A 129 -4.17 -3.15 -35.88
C GLU A 129 -5.45 -3.58 -35.14
N LEU A 130 -5.91 -2.81 -34.15
CA LEU A 130 -7.19 -3.03 -33.44
C LEU A 130 -8.42 -2.96 -34.36
N PHE A 131 -8.35 -2.17 -35.43
CA PHE A 131 -9.45 -2.05 -36.40
C PHE A 131 -9.49 -3.26 -37.34
N PHE A 132 -8.35 -3.70 -37.87
CA PHE A 132 -8.29 -4.78 -38.86
C PHE A 132 -8.22 -6.17 -38.22
N ASN A 133 -7.38 -6.38 -37.21
CA ASN A 133 -7.09 -7.69 -36.59
C ASN A 133 -7.19 -7.64 -35.05
N PRO A 134 -8.39 -7.40 -34.47
CA PRO A 134 -8.57 -7.25 -33.03
C PRO A 134 -8.14 -8.48 -32.21
N ALA A 135 -8.38 -9.69 -32.71
CA ALA A 135 -8.01 -10.92 -32.01
C ALA A 135 -6.48 -11.11 -31.93
N GLU A 136 -5.77 -10.85 -33.03
CA GLU A 136 -4.31 -10.97 -33.10
C GLU A 136 -3.62 -9.94 -32.18
N PHE A 137 -4.18 -8.72 -32.10
CA PHE A 137 -3.72 -7.70 -31.18
C PHE A 137 -3.78 -8.16 -29.71
N ILE A 138 -4.92 -8.72 -29.27
CA ILE A 138 -5.08 -9.23 -27.89
C ILE A 138 -4.03 -10.32 -27.61
N GLN A 139 -3.83 -11.26 -28.54
CA GLN A 139 -2.86 -12.34 -28.39
C GLN A 139 -1.42 -11.82 -28.24
N LYS A 140 -1.04 -10.85 -29.08
CA LYS A 140 0.27 -10.20 -29.03
C LYS A 140 0.49 -9.46 -27.71
N GLU A 141 -0.50 -8.71 -27.24
CA GLU A 141 -0.40 -7.99 -25.97
C GLU A 141 -0.24 -8.94 -24.78
N VAL A 142 -1.01 -10.03 -24.78
CA VAL A 142 -0.96 -11.06 -23.73
C VAL A 142 0.37 -11.81 -23.75
N SER A 143 0.92 -12.09 -24.93
CA SER A 143 2.23 -12.75 -25.09
C SER A 143 3.40 -11.94 -24.54
N GLN A 144 3.25 -10.62 -24.47
CA GLN A 144 4.24 -9.72 -23.85
C GLN A 144 4.10 -9.67 -22.32
N SER A 145 3.03 -10.22 -21.75
CA SER A 145 2.86 -10.31 -20.30
C SER A 145 3.67 -11.49 -19.73
N GLU A 146 4.25 -11.34 -18.54
CA GLU A 146 5.06 -12.40 -17.90
C GLU A 146 4.29 -13.70 -17.58
N SER A 147 2.96 -13.72 -17.76
CA SER A 147 2.08 -14.82 -17.39
C SER A 147 1.33 -15.35 -18.60
N HIS A 148 1.22 -16.68 -18.74
CA HIS A 148 0.34 -17.30 -19.73
C HIS A 148 -1.13 -17.09 -19.33
N VAL A 149 -1.90 -16.36 -20.14
CA VAL A 149 -3.31 -15.99 -19.89
C VAL A 149 -4.19 -16.68 -20.93
N GLU A 150 -4.62 -17.92 -20.65
CA GLU A 150 -5.36 -18.73 -21.62
C GLU A 150 -6.69 -18.10 -22.06
N GLY A 151 -7.33 -17.35 -21.17
CA GLY A 151 -8.66 -16.78 -21.42
C GLY A 151 -8.68 -15.78 -22.57
N ALA A 152 -7.60 -15.02 -22.75
CA ALA A 152 -7.54 -14.05 -23.83
C ALA A 152 -7.42 -14.72 -25.21
N PHE A 153 -6.73 -15.86 -25.29
CA PHE A 153 -6.66 -16.67 -26.51
C PHE A 153 -7.98 -17.38 -26.82
N ALA A 154 -8.67 -17.89 -25.79
CA ALA A 154 -9.93 -18.60 -25.95
C ALA A 154 -11.09 -17.72 -26.41
N LEU A 155 -11.08 -16.43 -26.05
CA LEU A 155 -12.20 -15.51 -26.24
C LEU A 155 -12.67 -15.39 -27.69
N ALA A 156 -11.75 -15.20 -28.64
CA ALA A 156 -12.10 -15.04 -30.06
C ALA A 156 -12.72 -16.33 -30.63
N SER A 157 -12.21 -17.50 -30.24
CA SER A 157 -12.75 -18.79 -30.66
C SER A 157 -14.14 -19.04 -30.09
N ILE A 158 -14.40 -18.63 -28.85
CA ILE A 158 -15.73 -18.76 -28.21
C ILE A 158 -16.76 -17.89 -28.94
N ILE A 159 -16.41 -16.64 -29.27
CA ILE A 159 -17.28 -15.72 -30.02
C ILE A 159 -17.59 -16.29 -31.40
N SER A 160 -16.56 -16.73 -32.13
CA SER A 160 -16.75 -17.35 -33.45
C SER A 160 -17.66 -18.58 -33.41
N LEU A 161 -17.55 -19.40 -32.36
CA LEU A 161 -18.39 -20.59 -32.19
C LEU A 161 -19.84 -20.23 -31.87
N ALA A 162 -20.06 -19.20 -31.05
CA ALA A 162 -21.40 -18.71 -30.75
C ALA A 162 -22.07 -18.06 -31.96
N GLU A 163 -21.32 -17.31 -32.78
CA GLU A 163 -21.79 -16.77 -34.06
C GLU A 163 -22.22 -17.88 -35.03
N GLU A 164 -21.42 -18.95 -35.16
CA GLU A 164 -21.76 -20.12 -35.99
C GLU A 164 -23.08 -20.76 -35.54
N LYS A 165 -23.28 -20.88 -34.22
CA LYS A 165 -24.47 -21.47 -33.62
C LYS A 165 -25.62 -20.47 -33.43
N LYS A 166 -25.44 -19.20 -33.81
CA LYS A 166 -26.42 -18.10 -33.67
C LYS A 166 -26.91 -17.95 -32.22
N VAL A 167 -25.99 -18.03 -31.27
CA VAL A 167 -26.24 -17.87 -29.84
C VAL A 167 -25.68 -16.54 -29.37
N GLU A 168 -26.46 -15.78 -28.62
CA GLU A 168 -25.98 -14.56 -27.99
C GLU A 168 -25.19 -14.91 -26.72
N ILE A 169 -23.97 -14.36 -26.61
CA ILE A 169 -23.11 -14.46 -25.43
C ILE A 169 -22.59 -13.07 -25.00
N PRO A 170 -23.48 -12.19 -24.52
CA PRO A 170 -23.18 -10.77 -24.36
C PRO A 170 -22.03 -10.45 -23.40
N LEU A 171 -21.77 -11.25 -22.37
CA LEU A 171 -20.65 -11.03 -21.46
C LEU A 171 -19.31 -11.24 -22.19
N TYR A 172 -19.18 -12.30 -22.98
CA TYR A 172 -17.97 -12.54 -23.78
C TYR A 172 -17.78 -11.44 -24.83
N ASP A 173 -18.85 -10.99 -25.49
CA ASP A 173 -18.80 -9.89 -26.45
C ASP A 173 -18.36 -8.58 -25.79
N THR A 174 -18.94 -8.25 -24.63
CA THR A 174 -18.57 -7.06 -23.85
C THR A 174 -17.11 -7.11 -23.44
N LEU A 175 -16.64 -8.26 -22.96
CA LEU A 175 -15.25 -8.47 -22.60
C LEU A 175 -14.32 -8.29 -23.81
N PHE A 176 -14.68 -8.82 -24.98
CA PHE A 176 -13.90 -8.65 -26.21
C PHE A 176 -13.83 -7.19 -26.64
N GLN A 177 -14.93 -6.45 -26.55
CA GLN A 177 -14.97 -5.02 -26.84
C GLN A 177 -14.10 -4.21 -25.87
N ILE A 178 -14.05 -4.59 -24.59
CA ILE A 178 -13.18 -3.95 -23.60
C ILE A 178 -11.70 -4.24 -23.90
N LEU A 179 -11.35 -5.49 -24.16
CA LEU A 179 -9.97 -5.88 -24.49
C LEU A 179 -9.50 -5.27 -25.82
N THR A 180 -10.41 -4.97 -26.75
CA THR A 180 -10.11 -4.23 -27.99
C THR A 180 -10.20 -2.70 -27.82
N ARG A 181 -10.41 -2.21 -26.60
CA ARG A 181 -10.60 -0.78 -26.26
C ARG A 181 -11.72 -0.07 -27.06
N ARG A 182 -12.70 -0.82 -27.55
CA ARG A 182 -13.89 -0.27 -28.22
C ARG A 182 -14.86 0.34 -27.22
N VAL A 183 -14.96 -0.25 -26.02
CA VAL A 183 -15.78 0.26 -24.92
C VAL A 183 -14.98 0.35 -23.62
N SER A 184 -15.49 1.17 -22.69
CA SER A 184 -14.89 1.36 -21.37
C SER A 184 -15.10 0.11 -20.49
N PRO A 185 -14.19 -0.22 -19.57
CA PRO A 185 -14.40 -1.25 -18.54
C PRO A 185 -15.67 -1.07 -17.70
N THR A 186 -16.16 0.18 -17.58
CA THR A 186 -17.44 0.49 -16.92
C THR A 186 -18.64 -0.15 -17.62
N GLU A 187 -18.50 -0.58 -18.88
CA GLU A 187 -19.56 -1.29 -19.60
C GLU A 187 -19.90 -2.63 -18.97
N LEU A 188 -18.95 -3.31 -18.28
CA LEU A 188 -19.27 -4.48 -17.46
C LEU A 188 -20.27 -4.13 -16.37
N ILE A 189 -20.12 -2.96 -15.74
CA ILE A 189 -21.03 -2.49 -14.70
C ILE A 189 -22.40 -2.23 -15.28
N ARG A 190 -22.46 -1.57 -16.45
CA ARG A 190 -23.71 -1.31 -17.15
C ARG A 190 -24.43 -2.60 -17.54
N PHE A 191 -23.67 -3.56 -18.07
CA PHE A 191 -24.17 -4.87 -18.46
C PHE A 191 -24.81 -5.61 -17.30
N VAL A 192 -24.08 -5.74 -16.18
CA VAL A 192 -24.55 -6.44 -14.98
C VAL A 192 -25.73 -5.70 -14.33
N SER A 193 -25.63 -4.38 -14.16
CA SER A 193 -26.70 -3.57 -13.55
C SER A 193 -27.96 -3.42 -14.41
N LYS A 194 -27.89 -3.80 -15.69
CA LYS A 194 -28.93 -3.56 -16.71
C LYS A 194 -29.37 -2.09 -16.78
N SER A 195 -28.50 -1.17 -16.36
CA SER A 195 -28.83 0.24 -16.28
C SER A 195 -28.73 0.91 -17.64
N THR A 196 -29.80 1.60 -18.04
CA THR A 196 -29.81 2.43 -19.26
C THR A 196 -29.36 3.86 -19.00
N SER A 197 -29.09 4.26 -17.76
CA SER A 197 -28.74 5.65 -17.41
C SER A 197 -27.25 5.98 -17.64
N ASP A 198 -26.99 7.19 -18.13
CA ASP A 198 -25.62 7.74 -18.25
C ASP A 198 -24.97 8.02 -16.86
N GLU A 199 -25.75 7.92 -15.78
CA GLU A 199 -25.27 8.08 -14.40
C GLU A 199 -24.25 7.01 -13.98
N VAL A 200 -24.20 5.88 -14.69
CA VAL A 200 -23.21 4.80 -14.47
C VAL A 200 -21.76 5.30 -14.66
N HIS A 201 -21.55 6.41 -15.37
CA HIS A 201 -20.25 7.06 -15.48
C HIS A 201 -19.75 7.69 -14.16
N HIS A 202 -20.63 7.87 -13.17
CA HIS A 202 -20.35 8.49 -11.88
C HIS A 202 -20.68 7.55 -10.72
N ILE A 203 -20.26 6.29 -10.80
CA ILE A 203 -20.43 5.33 -9.69
C ILE A 203 -19.17 5.34 -8.84
N SER A 204 -18.97 6.45 -8.16
CA SER A 204 -18.74 6.59 -6.73
C SER A 204 -19.45 7.92 -6.45
N LYS A 205 -19.95 8.18 -5.24
CA LYS A 205 -20.06 9.60 -4.89
C LYS A 205 -18.61 10.07 -4.97
N ILE A 206 -18.23 10.72 -6.09
CA ILE A 206 -17.04 11.58 -6.16
C ILE A 206 -17.09 12.24 -4.82
N ALA A 207 -16.07 12.04 -3.98
CA ALA A 207 -16.00 12.78 -2.74
C ALA A 207 -16.06 14.22 -3.20
N THR A 208 -17.25 14.83 -3.18
CA THR A 208 -17.47 16.20 -3.61
C THR A 208 -16.63 16.91 -2.61
N LYS A 209 -15.40 17.30 -3.00
CA LYS A 209 -14.35 17.76 -2.09
C LYS A 209 -15.05 18.66 -1.12
N ARG A 210 -15.37 18.14 0.08
CA ARG A 210 -16.42 18.75 0.89
C ARG A 210 -15.86 20.12 1.15
N SER A 211 -16.51 21.18 0.66
CA SER A 211 -15.98 22.53 0.77
C SER A 211 -16.05 22.90 2.24
N GLY A 212 -15.04 22.44 2.97
CA GLY A 212 -15.02 22.21 4.40
C GLY A 212 -13.61 22.39 4.95
N LEU A 213 -12.76 23.10 4.19
CA LEU A 213 -11.54 23.71 4.73
C LEU A 213 -11.82 24.59 5.97
N GLY A 214 -13.09 24.96 6.21
CA GLY A 214 -13.55 25.66 7.42
C GLY A 214 -13.78 24.79 8.67
N MET A 215 -13.74 23.45 8.58
CA MET A 215 -13.82 22.51 9.72
C MET A 215 -12.66 21.49 9.72
N ALA A 216 -11.52 21.85 9.14
CA ALA A 216 -10.36 20.94 9.00
C ALA A 216 -9.26 21.17 10.06
N SER A 217 -9.38 22.24 10.84
CA SER A 217 -8.42 22.64 11.87
C SER A 217 -9.05 23.68 12.79
N GLY A 218 -8.39 23.98 13.91
CA GLY A 218 -8.84 25.00 14.87
C GLY A 218 -9.91 24.53 15.85
N LYS A 219 -10.48 25.48 16.63
CA LYS A 219 -11.34 25.17 17.79
C LYS A 219 -12.61 24.41 17.44
N LYS A 220 -13.32 24.79 16.38
CA LYS A 220 -14.55 24.10 15.94
C LYS A 220 -14.29 22.63 15.58
N PHE A 221 -13.15 22.36 14.94
CA PHE A 221 -12.74 21.00 14.64
C PHE A 221 -12.40 20.21 15.91
N GLN A 222 -11.69 20.83 16.86
CA GLN A 222 -11.40 20.22 18.16
C GLN A 222 -12.68 19.87 18.93
N GLU A 223 -13.67 20.77 18.98
CA GLU A 223 -14.97 20.52 19.59
C GLU A 223 -15.71 19.35 18.92
N ALA A 224 -15.70 19.28 17.58
CA ALA A 224 -16.29 18.17 16.85
C ALA A 224 -15.57 16.84 17.12
N LEU A 225 -14.24 16.86 17.20
CA LEU A 225 -13.42 15.70 17.55
C LEU A 225 -13.71 15.21 18.96
N SER A 226 -13.73 16.09 19.97
CA SER A 226 -14.10 15.74 21.34
C SER A 226 -15.49 15.10 21.39
N LYS A 227 -16.48 15.68 20.68
CA LYS A 227 -17.84 15.14 20.62
C LYS A 227 -17.89 13.74 19.99
N ASN A 228 -17.16 13.52 18.89
CA ASN A 228 -17.12 12.22 18.21
C ASN A 228 -16.45 11.14 19.08
N VAL A 229 -15.34 11.47 19.74
CA VAL A 229 -14.65 10.57 20.66
C VAL A 229 -15.57 10.18 21.83
N LEU A 230 -16.25 11.14 22.46
CA LEU A 230 -17.21 10.84 23.53
C LEU A 230 -18.36 9.97 23.05
N ARG A 231 -18.92 10.26 21.88
CA ARG A 231 -20.00 9.45 21.30
C ARG A 231 -19.55 8.00 21.08
N ARG A 232 -18.33 7.78 20.58
CA ARG A 232 -17.79 6.44 20.33
C ARG A 232 -17.52 5.68 21.63
N ILE A 233 -16.89 6.34 22.60
CA ILE A 233 -16.60 5.74 23.92
C ILE A 233 -17.88 5.36 24.65
N ASN A 234 -18.88 6.25 24.67
CA ASN A 234 -20.15 5.98 25.32
C ASN A 234 -21.02 4.97 24.56
N GLY A 235 -20.85 4.86 23.24
CA GLY A 235 -21.56 3.89 22.40
C GLY A 235 -21.03 2.46 22.53
N GLN A 236 -19.77 2.27 22.96
CA GLN A 236 -19.18 0.95 23.15
C GLN A 236 -19.41 0.43 24.57
N PRO A 237 -20.11 -0.72 24.75
CA PRO A 237 -20.41 -1.27 26.06
C PRO A 237 -19.14 -1.48 26.92
N GLY A 238 -19.09 -0.81 28.07
CA GLY A 238 -18.00 -0.93 29.05
C GLY A 238 -16.69 -0.25 28.66
N MET A 239 -16.59 0.49 27.54
CA MET A 239 -15.36 1.18 27.14
C MET A 239 -15.00 2.30 28.13
N THR A 240 -15.97 3.11 28.54
CA THR A 240 -15.76 4.16 29.55
C THR A 240 -15.22 3.58 30.86
N ASP A 241 -15.77 2.44 31.32
CA ASP A 241 -15.31 1.78 32.54
C ASP A 241 -13.90 1.19 32.40
N ARG A 242 -13.54 0.68 31.22
CA ARG A 242 -12.16 0.23 30.95
C ARG A 242 -11.16 1.39 30.99
N ILE A 243 -11.51 2.53 30.40
CA ILE A 243 -10.68 3.74 30.43
C ILE A 243 -10.47 4.20 31.88
N LEU A 244 -11.56 4.29 32.66
CA LEU A 244 -11.51 4.73 34.05
C LEU A 244 -10.71 3.75 34.94
N LYS A 245 -10.83 2.44 34.74
CA LYS A 245 -10.00 1.45 35.45
C LYS A 245 -8.51 1.59 35.15
N GLN A 246 -8.13 2.21 34.04
CA GLN A 246 -6.73 2.43 33.66
C GLN A 246 -6.11 3.65 34.36
N SER A 247 -6.90 4.57 34.90
CA SER A 247 -6.42 5.87 35.40
C SER A 247 -5.28 5.73 36.42
N SER A 248 -5.44 4.86 37.43
CA SER A 248 -4.45 4.65 38.50
C SER A 248 -3.09 4.18 37.97
N LEU A 249 -3.09 3.25 36.99
CA LEU A 249 -1.87 2.76 36.34
C LEU A 249 -1.25 3.83 35.44
N LEU A 250 -2.07 4.63 34.76
CA LEU A 250 -1.61 5.74 33.93
C LEU A 250 -0.93 6.81 34.78
N ILE A 251 -1.51 7.20 35.91
CA ILE A 251 -0.92 8.18 36.85
C ILE A 251 0.46 7.71 37.30
N LYS A 252 0.58 6.48 37.79
CA LYS A 252 1.88 5.91 38.20
C LYS A 252 2.91 5.89 37.06
N SER A 253 2.47 5.55 35.85
CA SER A 253 3.34 5.56 34.67
C SER A 253 3.78 6.98 34.29
N LEU A 254 2.90 7.97 34.42
CA LEU A 254 3.18 9.37 34.13
C LEU A 254 4.12 9.97 35.19
N GLU A 255 3.93 9.66 36.47
CA GLU A 255 4.84 10.07 37.55
C GLU A 255 6.26 9.57 37.32
N LYS A 256 6.42 8.28 36.96
CA LYS A 256 7.72 7.72 36.60
C LYS A 256 8.34 8.49 35.42
N ARG A 257 7.56 8.71 34.36
CA ARG A 257 8.01 9.45 33.17
C ARG A 257 8.40 10.89 33.51
N TYR A 258 7.72 11.53 34.46
CA TYR A 258 8.06 12.88 34.93
C TYR A 258 9.41 12.91 35.65
N GLN A 259 9.75 11.90 36.45
CA GLN A 259 11.08 11.82 37.07
C GLN A 259 12.17 11.61 36.03
N GLU A 260 11.97 10.71 35.05
CA GLU A 260 12.88 10.53 33.91
C GLU A 260 13.07 11.85 33.12
N ALA A 261 12.02 12.66 32.99
CA ALA A 261 12.08 13.96 32.33
C ALA A 261 12.91 14.99 33.10
N LYS A 262 12.93 14.94 34.45
CA LYS A 262 13.84 15.78 35.25
C LYS A 262 15.30 15.40 35.06
N GLU A 263 15.58 14.10 35.00
CA GLU A 263 16.94 13.58 34.79
C GLU A 263 17.47 13.92 33.40
N SER A 264 16.60 13.80 32.38
CA SER A 264 16.96 14.07 30.98
C SER A 264 16.77 15.53 30.54
N ASN A 265 16.30 16.40 31.45
CA ASN A 265 15.96 17.80 31.22
C ASN A 265 15.01 18.01 30.01
N ASP A 266 14.01 17.13 29.85
CA ASP A 266 13.01 17.22 28.79
C ASP A 266 11.97 18.30 29.13
N VAL A 267 12.21 19.52 28.64
CA VAL A 267 11.38 20.71 28.89
C VAL A 267 9.90 20.48 28.55
N THR A 268 9.60 19.67 27.53
CA THR A 268 8.20 19.47 27.09
C THR A 268 7.45 18.56 28.04
N ASP A 269 8.06 17.43 28.42
CA ASP A 269 7.48 16.51 29.39
C ASP A 269 7.38 17.17 30.78
N LEU A 270 8.34 18.01 31.17
CA LEU A 270 8.30 18.79 32.41
C LEU A 270 7.10 19.75 32.49
N LEU A 271 6.67 20.33 31.36
CA LEU A 271 5.54 21.26 31.31
C LEU A 271 4.19 20.57 31.18
N GLN A 272 4.12 19.46 30.44
CA GLN A 272 2.85 18.83 30.08
C GLN A 272 2.41 17.73 31.05
N ILE A 273 3.34 16.89 31.53
CA ILE A 273 3.00 15.74 32.36
C ILE A 273 2.32 16.14 33.68
N PRO A 274 2.75 17.20 34.39
CA PRO A 274 2.07 17.60 35.63
C PRO A 274 0.58 17.91 35.43
N LYS A 275 0.22 18.54 34.29
CA LYS A 275 -1.18 18.81 33.92
C LYS A 275 -1.95 17.54 33.62
N GLU A 276 -1.32 16.61 32.88
CA GLU A 276 -1.92 15.31 32.56
C GLU A 276 -2.20 14.49 33.82
N ILE A 277 -1.24 14.44 34.76
CA ILE A 277 -1.40 13.79 36.07
C ILE A 277 -2.56 14.44 36.83
N GLN A 278 -2.59 15.77 36.92
CA GLN A 278 -3.66 16.49 37.60
C GLN A 278 -5.04 16.10 37.04
N PHE A 279 -5.21 16.10 35.71
CA PHE A 279 -6.48 15.77 35.10
C PHE A 279 -6.89 14.32 35.33
N TRP A 280 -5.97 13.35 35.25
CA TRP A 280 -6.28 11.96 35.58
C TRP A 280 -6.63 11.77 37.06
N SER A 281 -5.93 12.45 37.97
CA SER A 281 -6.25 12.39 39.40
C SER A 281 -7.62 12.98 39.72
N GLU A 282 -8.02 14.07 39.05
CA GLU A 282 -9.38 14.63 39.16
C GLU A 282 -10.45 13.64 38.69
N VAL A 283 -10.21 12.96 37.56
CA VAL A 283 -11.12 11.94 37.00
C VAL A 283 -11.23 10.74 37.95
N GLU A 284 -10.10 10.22 38.44
CA GLU A 284 -10.07 9.08 39.37
C GLU A 284 -10.83 9.39 40.66
N LYS A 285 -10.57 10.56 41.26
CA LYS A 285 -11.23 11.00 42.49
C LYS A 285 -12.75 11.08 42.31
N LYS A 286 -13.21 11.76 41.26
CA LYS A 286 -14.65 11.87 40.97
C LYS A 286 -15.32 10.52 40.73
N PHE A 287 -14.63 9.61 40.04
CA PHE A 287 -15.14 8.27 39.78
C PHE A 287 -15.27 7.46 41.07
N GLN A 288 -14.28 7.52 41.97
CA GLN A 288 -14.31 6.81 43.26
C GLN A 288 -15.34 7.39 44.24
N GLU A 289 -15.48 8.71 44.31
CA GLU A 289 -16.37 9.38 45.27
C GLU A 289 -17.84 9.40 44.84
N THR A 290 -18.10 9.61 43.54
CA THR A 290 -19.45 9.91 43.03
C THR A 290 -19.92 8.98 41.90
N GLY A 291 -19.06 8.06 41.44
CA GLY A 291 -19.33 7.23 40.27
C GLY A 291 -19.35 8.02 38.95
N ASN A 292 -18.96 9.30 38.97
CA ASN A 292 -18.99 10.18 37.80
C ASN A 292 -17.95 9.73 36.76
N LYS A 293 -18.41 9.58 35.51
CA LYS A 293 -17.62 9.09 34.37
C LYS A 293 -17.19 10.20 33.40
N ASP A 294 -17.16 11.45 33.85
CA ASP A 294 -16.78 12.61 33.04
C ASP A 294 -15.29 12.57 32.65
N LEU A 295 -15.04 12.43 31.34
CA LEU A 295 -13.71 12.41 30.73
C LEU A 295 -13.39 13.71 29.97
N THR A 296 -14.26 14.72 30.01
CA THR A 296 -14.22 15.88 29.09
C THR A 296 -12.90 16.65 29.21
N LYS A 297 -12.43 16.96 30.43
CA LYS A 297 -11.19 17.74 30.62
C LYS A 297 -9.94 17.05 30.06
N ILE A 298 -9.78 15.75 30.33
CA ILE A 298 -8.63 14.99 29.87
C ILE A 298 -8.70 14.74 28.36
N LEU A 299 -9.92 14.58 27.83
CA LEU A 299 -10.16 14.50 26.39
C LEU A 299 -9.75 15.80 25.68
N ASP A 300 -10.21 16.95 26.15
CA ASP A 300 -9.88 18.25 25.54
C ASP A 300 -8.37 18.52 25.58
N PHE A 301 -7.69 18.07 26.64
CA PHE A 301 -6.23 18.09 26.72
C PHE A 301 -5.59 17.30 25.57
N TYR A 302 -6.01 16.04 25.34
CA TYR A 302 -5.48 15.23 24.25
C TYR A 302 -5.82 15.75 22.86
N VAL A 303 -7.06 16.20 22.66
CA VAL A 303 -7.51 16.79 21.40
C VAL A 303 -6.70 18.03 21.05
N THR A 304 -6.45 18.91 22.02
CA THR A 304 -5.62 20.12 21.82
C THR A 304 -4.16 19.76 21.52
N GLU A 305 -3.63 18.72 22.16
CA GLU A 305 -2.28 18.22 21.89
C GLU A 305 -2.14 17.70 20.46
N ILE A 306 -3.07 16.84 20.04
CA ILE A 306 -3.04 16.13 18.76
C ILE A 306 -3.33 17.09 17.62
N ALA A 307 -4.44 17.84 17.71
CA ALA A 307 -4.94 18.65 16.60
C ALA A 307 -3.91 19.69 16.13
N ASP A 308 -3.85 19.85 14.82
CA ASP A 308 -3.03 20.82 14.13
C ASP A 308 -3.72 22.20 14.06
N ASP A 309 -2.96 23.21 13.60
CA ASP A 309 -3.45 24.57 13.38
C ASP A 309 -3.18 25.00 11.93
N TYR A 310 -3.68 24.23 10.97
CA TYR A 310 -3.39 24.42 9.55
C TYR A 310 -3.58 25.84 9.03
N LYS A 311 -2.56 26.33 8.30
CA LYS A 311 -2.59 27.62 7.61
C LYS A 311 -2.20 27.39 6.14
N PRO A 312 -3.18 27.34 5.22
CA PRO A 312 -2.94 27.04 3.80
C PRO A 312 -1.88 27.96 3.17
N PHE A 313 -2.01 29.28 3.40
CA PHE A 313 -1.10 30.30 2.87
C PHE A 313 0.35 30.08 3.32
N LEU A 314 0.55 29.82 4.62
CA LEU A 314 1.89 29.64 5.19
C LEU A 314 2.54 28.35 4.67
N ARG A 315 1.74 27.30 4.48
CA ARG A 315 2.20 26.04 3.89
C ARG A 315 2.65 26.20 2.45
N ASP A 316 1.83 26.79 1.60
CA ASP A 316 2.21 26.98 0.20
C ASP A 316 3.47 27.86 0.12
N THR A 317 3.55 28.94 0.88
CA THR A 317 4.74 29.81 0.91
C THR A 317 6.00 29.05 1.33
N LEU A 318 5.95 28.28 2.43
CA LEU A 318 7.12 27.55 2.92
C LEU A 318 7.56 26.42 2.00
N ILE A 319 6.63 25.69 1.39
CA ILE A 319 6.99 24.62 0.45
C ILE A 319 7.75 25.18 -0.76
N HIS A 320 7.37 26.36 -1.28
CA HIS A 320 8.09 26.99 -2.39
C HIS A 320 9.46 27.54 -1.98
N LEU A 321 9.67 27.91 -0.71
CA LEU A 321 10.94 28.44 -0.21
C LEU A 321 11.96 27.35 0.16
N ILE A 322 11.50 26.18 0.61
CA ILE A 322 12.37 25.09 1.07
C ILE A 322 13.18 24.47 -0.09
N ALA A 323 12.62 24.33 -1.29
CA ALA A 323 13.34 23.72 -2.42
C ALA A 323 14.56 24.56 -2.88
N PRO A 324 14.43 25.90 -3.10
CA PRO A 324 15.57 26.78 -3.33
C PRO A 324 16.55 26.80 -2.15
N ALA A 325 16.05 26.89 -0.92
CA ALA A 325 16.90 26.90 0.28
C ALA A 325 17.72 25.60 0.41
N ARG A 326 17.11 24.44 0.14
CA ARG A 326 17.79 23.13 0.12
C ARG A 326 18.89 23.07 -0.92
N TYR A 327 18.61 23.53 -2.14
CA TYR A 327 19.59 23.53 -3.22
C TYR A 327 20.81 24.39 -2.88
N VAL A 328 20.59 25.60 -2.33
CA VAL A 328 21.65 26.51 -1.88
C VAL A 328 22.43 25.92 -0.69
N LEU A 329 21.75 25.45 0.36
CA LEU A 329 22.38 24.93 1.57
C LEU A 329 23.16 23.64 1.34
N SER A 330 22.86 22.90 0.27
CA SER A 330 23.60 21.69 -0.10
C SER A 330 24.94 21.94 -0.80
N GLY A 331 25.23 23.21 -1.14
CA GLY A 331 26.38 23.58 -1.95
C GLY A 331 26.26 23.11 -3.41
N PHE A 332 25.05 23.21 -4.00
CA PHE A 332 24.79 22.92 -5.41
C PHE A 332 25.10 21.48 -5.86
N LYS A 333 25.10 20.52 -4.92
CA LYS A 333 25.40 19.11 -5.23
C LYS A 333 24.23 18.44 -5.97
N SER A 334 24.57 17.62 -6.98
CA SER A 334 23.60 16.77 -7.66
C SER A 334 22.89 15.83 -6.67
N GLY A 335 21.57 15.70 -6.78
CA GLY A 335 20.74 14.88 -5.87
C GLY A 335 20.26 15.59 -4.59
N ALA A 336 20.71 16.83 -4.32
CA ALA A 336 20.29 17.60 -3.14
C ALA A 336 18.95 18.34 -3.29
N GLY A 337 18.38 18.31 -4.49
CA GLY A 337 17.05 18.85 -4.78
C GLY A 337 15.94 17.84 -4.44
N LEU A 338 15.01 17.66 -5.37
CA LEU A 338 13.86 16.77 -5.20
C LEU A 338 14.29 15.29 -5.13
N PRO A 339 13.53 14.45 -4.41
CA PRO A 339 13.69 13.00 -4.54
C PRO A 339 13.43 12.59 -5.98
N LYS A 340 14.13 11.54 -6.45
CA LYS A 340 13.86 10.94 -7.76
C LYS A 340 12.60 10.10 -7.64
N ILE A 341 11.55 10.51 -8.34
CA ILE A 341 10.22 9.91 -8.21
C ILE A 341 10.00 8.83 -9.27
N GLY A 342 9.40 7.70 -8.89
CA GLY A 342 8.97 6.65 -9.82
C GLY A 342 7.75 5.86 -9.32
N GLY A 343 7.56 4.67 -9.89
CA GLY A 343 6.41 3.81 -9.61
C GLY A 343 5.12 4.24 -10.32
N CYS A 344 3.95 3.94 -9.73
CA CYS A 344 2.60 4.12 -10.29
C CYS A 344 2.11 5.58 -10.28
N VAL A 345 2.95 6.52 -10.73
CA VAL A 345 2.68 7.97 -10.63
C VAL A 345 1.41 8.40 -11.36
N LYS A 346 1.21 7.91 -12.60
CA LYS A 346 0.05 8.30 -13.42
C LYS A 346 -1.25 7.82 -12.80
N GLU A 347 -1.25 6.57 -12.35
CA GLU A 347 -2.38 5.93 -11.70
C GLU A 347 -2.78 6.64 -10.40
N VAL A 348 -1.82 6.89 -9.52
CA VAL A 348 -2.09 7.61 -8.27
C VAL A 348 -2.64 9.01 -8.55
N LYS A 349 -2.19 9.71 -9.60
CA LYS A 349 -2.77 11.00 -10.00
C LYS A 349 -4.21 10.88 -10.48
N ALA A 350 -4.53 9.86 -11.27
CA ALA A 350 -5.89 9.62 -11.73
C ALA A 350 -6.83 9.38 -10.54
N LEU A 351 -6.42 8.50 -9.61
CA LEU A 351 -7.21 8.17 -8.41
C LEU A 351 -7.31 9.36 -7.43
N ALA A 352 -6.23 10.11 -7.22
CA ALA A 352 -6.20 11.29 -6.35
C ALA A 352 -7.16 12.40 -6.75
N SER A 353 -7.60 12.41 -8.01
CA SER A 353 -8.58 13.38 -8.49
C SER A 353 -10.02 13.04 -8.09
N ARG A 354 -10.28 11.78 -7.69
CA ARG A 354 -11.63 11.23 -7.49
C ARG A 354 -11.88 10.71 -6.07
N TYR A 355 -10.87 10.17 -5.40
CA TYR A 355 -11.00 9.46 -4.14
C TYR A 355 -10.11 10.04 -3.04
N ASP A 356 -10.45 9.70 -1.80
CA ASP A 356 -9.68 10.10 -0.62
C ASP A 356 -8.41 9.26 -0.51
N ILE A 357 -7.28 9.88 -0.14
CA ILE A 357 -5.97 9.19 -0.11
C ILE A 357 -5.42 9.07 1.30
N LEU A 358 -5.02 7.86 1.66
CA LEU A 358 -4.13 7.58 2.78
C LEU A 358 -2.74 7.19 2.25
N TYR A 359 -1.72 8.02 2.48
CA TYR A 359 -0.35 7.69 2.13
C TYR A 359 0.34 6.87 3.22
N THR A 360 0.97 5.76 2.83
CA THR A 360 1.67 4.84 3.74
C THR A 360 3.14 4.67 3.34
N PRO A 361 4.01 5.64 3.66
CA PRO A 361 5.44 5.53 3.41
C PRO A 361 6.18 4.58 4.36
N THR A 362 7.27 3.98 3.87
CA THR A 362 8.31 3.41 4.74
C THR A 362 8.97 4.48 5.59
N HIS A 363 9.44 4.14 6.78
CA HIS A 363 10.02 5.05 7.75
C HIS A 363 11.51 4.72 8.02
N ARG A 364 12.39 5.43 7.32
CA ARG A 364 13.86 5.30 7.35
C ARG A 364 14.52 6.46 8.09
N SER A 365 14.02 7.68 7.94
CA SER A 365 14.65 8.90 8.43
C SER A 365 13.63 9.91 8.96
N HIS A 366 14.05 10.82 9.84
CA HIS A 366 13.27 12.00 10.20
C HIS A 366 12.94 12.90 8.99
N LEU A 367 13.70 12.79 7.90
CA LEU A 367 13.44 13.54 6.68
C LEU A 367 12.29 12.99 5.85
N ASP A 368 11.82 11.76 6.10
CA ASP A 368 10.84 11.08 5.25
C ASP A 368 9.57 11.92 5.02
N SER A 369 9.01 12.52 6.07
CA SER A 369 7.78 13.32 5.94
C SER A 369 7.99 14.51 5.03
N ILE A 370 9.20 15.06 5.04
CA ILE A 370 9.57 16.17 4.19
C ILE A 370 9.75 15.66 2.76
N GLU A 371 10.52 14.59 2.53
CA GLU A 371 10.73 14.02 1.20
C GLU A 371 9.42 13.64 0.51
N VAL A 372 8.51 12.99 1.24
CA VAL A 372 7.18 12.63 0.73
C VAL A 372 6.36 13.88 0.42
N ALA A 373 6.29 14.85 1.34
CA ALA A 373 5.54 16.08 1.10
C ALA A 373 6.04 16.86 -0.13
N PHE A 374 7.36 16.95 -0.31
CA PHE A 374 7.97 17.58 -1.48
C PHE A 374 7.70 16.82 -2.77
N GLY A 375 7.90 15.50 -2.75
CA GLY A 375 7.65 14.65 -3.92
C GLY A 375 6.20 14.75 -4.38
N LEU A 376 5.25 14.65 -3.44
CA LEU A 376 3.82 14.77 -3.74
C LEU A 376 3.45 16.15 -4.31
N LYS A 377 3.94 17.24 -3.70
CA LYS A 377 3.67 18.60 -4.21
C LYS A 377 4.17 18.76 -5.65
N TRP A 378 5.38 18.29 -5.95
CA TRP A 378 5.96 18.39 -7.29
C TRP A 378 5.21 17.58 -8.34
N LEU A 379 4.61 16.45 -7.92
CA LEU A 379 3.71 15.68 -8.78
C LEU A 379 2.36 16.38 -9.00
N GLY A 380 2.03 17.45 -8.28
CA GLY A 380 0.68 18.03 -8.26
C GLY A 380 -0.33 17.19 -7.47
N LEU A 381 0.16 16.26 -6.65
CA LEU A 381 -0.67 15.47 -5.73
C LEU A 381 -0.97 16.27 -4.46
N PRO A 382 -2.11 16.01 -3.81
CA PRO A 382 -2.49 16.74 -2.62
C PRO A 382 -1.56 16.36 -1.45
N VAL A 383 -1.00 17.38 -0.81
CA VAL A 383 0.00 17.19 0.25
C VAL A 383 -0.70 16.84 1.56
N PRO A 384 -0.33 15.74 2.23
CA PRO A 384 -1.11 15.20 3.35
C PRO A 384 -0.88 15.92 4.68
N ARG A 385 -1.78 15.70 5.63
CA ARG A 385 -1.52 15.87 7.07
C ARG A 385 -0.63 14.74 7.54
N TYR A 386 0.32 15.02 8.42
CA TYR A 386 1.30 14.00 8.81
C TYR A 386 1.52 13.96 10.32
N ALA A 387 1.77 12.76 10.83
CA ALA A 387 2.18 12.56 12.21
C ALA A 387 3.59 13.11 12.45
N ALA A 388 3.76 13.91 13.50
CA ALA A 388 5.07 14.34 14.00
C ALA A 388 5.29 13.84 15.44
N ASP A 389 6.47 13.31 15.70
CA ASP A 389 6.85 12.83 17.03
C ASP A 389 6.92 13.99 18.03
N LYS A 390 6.47 13.75 19.26
CA LYS A 390 6.51 14.72 20.36
C LYS A 390 7.88 15.38 20.54
N LYS A 391 8.98 14.64 20.38
CA LYS A 391 10.34 15.19 20.51
C LYS A 391 10.68 16.23 19.44
N VAL A 392 10.14 16.07 18.23
CA VAL A 392 10.32 17.07 17.15
C VAL A 392 9.50 18.32 17.46
N MET A 393 8.29 18.12 17.98
CA MET A 393 7.39 19.20 18.42
C MET A 393 7.84 19.88 19.73
N ALA A 394 8.81 19.32 20.45
CA ALA A 394 9.38 19.91 21.67
C ALA A 394 10.30 21.12 21.41
N THR A 395 10.72 21.33 20.16
CA THR A 395 11.65 22.41 19.81
C THR A 395 10.92 23.77 19.82
N PRO A 396 11.37 24.77 20.60
CA PRO A 396 10.72 26.08 20.69
C PRO A 396 10.55 26.74 19.31
N GLY A 397 9.36 27.29 19.05
CA GLY A 397 9.00 27.94 17.77
C GLY A 397 8.71 26.97 16.62
N LEU A 398 9.43 25.85 16.52
CA LEU A 398 9.26 24.86 15.44
C LEU A 398 7.90 24.16 15.50
N ALA A 399 7.38 23.88 16.70
CA ALA A 399 6.09 23.22 16.89
C ALA A 399 4.93 23.96 16.23
N SER A 400 4.87 25.28 16.42
CA SER A 400 3.83 26.15 15.86
C SER A 400 3.89 26.16 14.33
N VAL A 401 5.11 26.22 13.78
CA VAL A 401 5.34 26.13 12.33
C VAL A 401 4.88 24.77 11.80
N LEU A 402 5.32 23.66 12.40
CA LEU A 402 4.92 22.33 11.94
C LEU A 402 3.40 22.10 12.04
N LYS A 403 2.75 22.50 13.14
CA LYS A 403 1.29 22.46 13.27
C LYS A 403 0.60 23.28 12.18
N SER A 404 1.14 24.45 11.82
CA SER A 404 0.60 25.26 10.73
C SER A 404 0.75 24.65 9.34
N LEU A 405 1.77 23.80 9.15
CA LEU A 405 1.99 23.02 7.92
C LEU A 405 1.11 21.76 7.85
N GLY A 406 0.39 21.44 8.92
CA GLY A 406 -0.48 20.29 9.03
C GLY A 406 0.14 19.06 9.69
N ALA A 407 1.15 19.27 10.54
CA ALA A 407 1.65 18.23 11.42
C ALA A 407 0.75 18.08 12.65
N TYR A 408 0.22 16.89 12.89
CA TYR A 408 -0.47 16.54 14.14
C TYR A 408 0.49 15.75 15.04
N MET A 409 0.35 15.94 16.35
CA MET A 409 1.34 15.41 17.29
C MET A 409 1.03 13.97 17.70
N VAL A 410 2.06 13.12 17.72
CA VAL A 410 1.97 11.73 18.17
C VAL A 410 3.00 11.46 19.27
N ASP A 411 2.51 11.00 20.43
CA ASP A 411 3.31 10.53 21.55
C ASP A 411 3.32 9.00 21.59
N ARG A 412 4.42 8.41 21.13
CA ARG A 412 4.61 6.96 21.07
C ARG A 412 4.72 6.30 22.43
N LYS A 413 5.05 7.05 23.51
CA LYS A 413 5.08 6.53 24.88
C LYS A 413 3.66 6.35 25.45
N ARG A 414 2.63 6.94 24.83
CA ARG A 414 1.20 6.79 25.21
C ARG A 414 0.49 5.64 24.48
N ASN A 415 1.23 4.71 23.88
CA ASN A 415 0.68 3.58 23.12
C ASN A 415 -0.19 2.58 23.92
N ARG A 416 -0.27 2.74 25.25
CA ARG A 416 -1.15 1.94 26.13
C ARG A 416 -2.38 2.72 26.58
N ASN A 417 -2.44 4.03 26.41
CA ASN A 417 -3.55 4.86 26.88
C ASN A 417 -4.72 4.77 25.90
N ILE A 418 -5.80 4.13 26.33
CA ILE A 418 -6.97 3.85 25.49
C ILE A 418 -7.60 5.16 24.98
N LEU A 419 -7.81 6.14 25.86
CA LEU A 419 -8.43 7.41 25.49
C LEU A 419 -7.57 8.20 24.48
N TYR A 420 -6.26 8.21 24.67
CA TYR A 420 -5.33 8.88 23.75
C TYR A 420 -5.34 8.24 22.35
N LEU A 421 -5.29 6.91 22.27
CA LEU A 421 -5.34 6.18 21.00
C LEU A 421 -6.67 6.39 20.28
N GLU A 422 -7.76 6.49 21.03
CA GLU A 422 -9.09 6.77 20.51
C GLU A 422 -9.14 8.18 19.89
N CYS A 423 -8.60 9.19 20.57
CA CYS A 423 -8.47 10.55 20.03
C CYS A 423 -7.67 10.59 18.73
N LEU A 424 -6.53 9.88 18.70
CA LEU A 424 -5.64 9.84 17.54
C LEU A 424 -6.31 9.17 16.34
N THR A 425 -7.01 8.06 16.58
CA THR A 425 -7.74 7.31 15.55
C THR A 425 -8.85 8.18 14.97
N GLN A 426 -9.69 8.78 15.83
CA GLN A 426 -10.79 9.64 15.39
C GLN A 426 -10.30 10.89 14.66
N TYR A 427 -9.21 11.52 15.10
CA TYR A 427 -8.60 12.63 14.37
C TYR A 427 -8.28 12.23 12.92
N SER A 428 -7.59 11.11 12.74
CA SER A 428 -7.17 10.63 11.42
C SER A 428 -8.35 10.19 10.55
N THR A 429 -9.33 9.49 11.14
CA THR A 429 -10.57 9.10 10.47
C THR A 429 -11.35 10.32 9.98
N MET A 430 -11.57 11.32 10.85
CA MET A 430 -12.28 12.56 10.47
C MET A 430 -11.57 13.35 9.36
N MET A 431 -10.24 13.33 9.30
CA MET A 431 -9.49 13.93 8.19
C MET A 431 -9.80 13.23 6.86
N LEU A 432 -9.77 11.90 6.85
CA LEU A 432 -10.10 11.11 5.67
C LEU A 432 -11.56 11.32 5.25
N GLU A 433 -12.52 11.31 6.19
CA GLU A 433 -13.94 11.58 5.93
C GLU A 433 -14.22 12.99 5.38
N ALA A 434 -13.30 13.93 5.63
CA ALA A 434 -13.34 15.29 5.09
C ALA A 434 -12.65 15.43 3.72
N GLY A 435 -12.11 14.33 3.18
CA GLY A 435 -11.33 14.28 1.95
C GLY A 435 -9.97 14.97 2.04
N ILE A 436 -9.41 15.03 3.25
CA ILE A 436 -8.08 15.57 3.51
C ILE A 436 -7.10 14.41 3.55
N PRO A 437 -6.13 14.34 2.62
CA PRO A 437 -5.18 13.24 2.62
C PRO A 437 -4.37 13.21 3.91
N THR A 438 -4.14 12.01 4.42
CA THR A 438 -3.34 11.77 5.61
C THR A 438 -2.13 10.93 5.26
N LEU A 439 -1.07 11.09 6.05
CA LEU A 439 0.18 10.35 5.93
C LEU A 439 0.44 9.65 7.25
N VAL A 440 0.56 8.34 7.15
CA VAL A 440 0.73 7.45 8.28
C VAL A 440 1.92 6.54 8.02
N TYR A 441 2.80 6.38 9.01
CA TYR A 441 3.89 5.41 8.95
C TYR A 441 3.45 4.10 9.61
N PRO A 442 3.04 3.07 8.85
CA PRO A 442 2.46 1.88 9.44
C PRO A 442 3.51 1.01 10.17
N GLU A 443 4.80 1.16 9.88
CA GLU A 443 5.90 0.58 10.69
C GLU A 443 5.91 1.12 12.15
N GLY A 444 5.25 2.26 12.41
CA GLY A 444 5.13 2.91 13.72
C GLY A 444 6.42 3.53 14.27
N THR A 445 7.60 3.06 13.86
CA THR A 445 8.92 3.58 14.23
C THR A 445 9.88 3.54 13.06
N ARG A 446 10.97 4.31 13.12
CA ARG A 446 12.01 4.24 12.08
C ARG A 446 12.70 2.89 12.14
N SER A 447 13.01 2.31 10.99
CA SER A 447 13.82 1.11 10.92
C SER A 447 15.26 1.39 11.34
N ARG A 448 15.65 0.87 12.51
CA ARG A 448 17.02 0.97 13.04
C ARG A 448 17.96 -0.09 12.48
N THR A 449 17.42 -1.11 11.80
CA THR A 449 18.19 -2.22 11.24
C THR A 449 18.38 -2.11 9.73
N GLY A 450 17.67 -1.21 9.05
CA GLY A 450 17.70 -1.03 7.59
C GLY A 450 16.62 -1.83 6.84
N GLY A 451 16.08 -2.90 7.45
CA GLY A 451 15.02 -3.75 6.87
C GLY A 451 13.60 -3.19 7.02
N ILE A 452 12.63 -3.75 6.30
CA ILE A 452 11.19 -3.41 6.48
C ILE A 452 10.73 -3.94 7.83
N LEU A 453 10.06 -3.11 8.62
CA LEU A 453 9.45 -3.52 9.88
C LEU A 453 8.01 -4.04 9.66
N PRO A 454 7.53 -4.95 10.52
CA PRO A 454 6.13 -5.34 10.51
C PRO A 454 5.20 -4.15 10.71
N ILE A 455 4.10 -4.14 9.95
CA ILE A 455 3.08 -3.10 10.01
C ILE A 455 2.24 -3.25 11.27
N LYS A 456 1.95 -2.11 11.91
CA LYS A 456 0.98 -1.97 12.99
C LYS A 456 -0.35 -1.52 12.42
N THR A 457 -1.37 -2.35 12.61
CA THR A 457 -2.72 -2.14 12.05
C THR A 457 -3.48 -0.96 12.67
N GLY A 458 -3.11 -0.52 13.89
CA GLY A 458 -3.86 0.46 14.68
C GLY A 458 -4.33 1.70 13.90
N ILE A 459 -3.39 2.50 13.39
CA ILE A 459 -3.73 3.73 12.66
C ILE A 459 -4.12 3.46 11.18
N LEU A 460 -3.77 2.30 10.63
CA LEU A 460 -4.20 1.88 9.29
C LEU A 460 -5.71 1.62 9.24
N SER A 461 -6.30 1.18 10.36
CA SER A 461 -7.74 0.98 10.52
C SER A 461 -8.57 2.23 10.23
N THR A 462 -7.98 3.43 10.29
CA THR A 462 -8.64 4.70 10.01
C THR A 462 -9.19 4.76 8.58
N SER A 463 -8.52 4.12 7.62
CA SER A 463 -9.00 4.03 6.23
C SER A 463 -10.25 3.16 6.10
N VAL A 464 -10.24 2.00 6.77
CA VAL A 464 -11.38 1.07 6.84
C VAL A 464 -12.56 1.71 7.57
N GLU A 465 -12.30 2.41 8.68
CA GLU A 465 -13.35 3.09 9.45
C GLU A 465 -13.97 4.25 8.66
N ALA A 466 -13.15 5.07 8.00
CA ALA A 466 -13.63 6.16 7.15
C ALA A 466 -14.51 5.65 6.00
N TYR A 467 -14.11 4.55 5.35
CA TYR A 467 -14.93 3.87 4.33
C TYR A 467 -16.26 3.40 4.92
N LYS A 468 -16.25 2.69 6.06
CA LYS A 468 -17.47 2.19 6.71
C LYS A 468 -18.45 3.30 7.09
N HIS A 469 -17.96 4.46 7.51
CA HIS A 469 -18.80 5.57 7.95
C HIS A 469 -19.40 6.36 6.78
N THR A 470 -18.64 6.55 5.72
CA THR A 470 -19.01 7.45 4.62
C THR A 470 -19.54 6.72 3.39
N GLY A 471 -19.21 5.44 3.24
CA GLY A 471 -19.36 4.68 1.99
C GLY A 471 -18.51 5.23 0.84
N SER A 472 -17.63 6.20 1.11
CA SER A 472 -16.76 6.80 0.11
C SER A 472 -15.46 6.01 0.04
N GLU A 473 -15.00 5.73 -1.18
CA GLU A 473 -13.79 4.96 -1.39
C GLU A 473 -12.55 5.69 -0.85
N VAL A 474 -11.69 4.93 -0.16
CA VAL A 474 -10.39 5.40 0.33
C VAL A 474 -9.31 4.58 -0.37
N ILE A 475 -8.37 5.28 -1.02
CA ILE A 475 -7.23 4.66 -1.69
C ILE A 475 -6.02 4.75 -0.77
N VAL A 476 -5.52 3.60 -0.34
CA VAL A 476 -4.24 3.51 0.37
C VAL A 476 -3.12 3.51 -0.66
N VAL A 477 -2.19 4.45 -0.56
CA VAL A 477 -1.06 4.59 -1.49
C VAL A 477 0.24 4.29 -0.75
N PRO A 478 0.81 3.08 -0.89
CA PRO A 478 2.10 2.75 -0.32
C PRO A 478 3.22 3.55 -0.99
N ILE A 479 4.18 4.03 -0.21
CA ILE A 479 5.34 4.76 -0.72
C ILE A 479 6.63 4.12 -0.20
N VAL A 480 7.58 3.85 -1.08
CA VAL A 480 8.90 3.40 -0.67
C VAL A 480 9.91 4.52 -0.79
N LEU A 481 10.68 4.73 0.27
CA LEU A 481 11.83 5.61 0.27
C LEU A 481 13.12 4.78 0.28
N SER A 482 13.87 4.84 -0.82
CA SER A 482 15.19 4.23 -0.93
C SER A 482 16.27 5.31 -0.83
N TYR A 483 17.05 5.26 0.25
CA TYR A 483 18.14 6.20 0.51
C TYR A 483 19.48 5.63 0.07
N GLU A 484 20.29 6.41 -0.66
CA GLU A 484 21.72 6.09 -0.83
C GLU A 484 22.43 6.15 0.52
N ASN A 485 22.08 7.15 1.32
CA ASN A 485 22.63 7.41 2.62
C ASN A 485 21.53 7.85 3.59
N VAL A 486 21.34 7.11 4.68
CA VAL A 486 20.43 7.51 5.77
C VAL A 486 21.21 8.43 6.73
N PRO A 487 20.75 9.68 6.97
CA PRO A 487 21.49 10.63 7.81
C PRO A 487 21.76 10.14 9.24
N GLU A 488 20.85 9.33 9.79
CA GLU A 488 20.90 8.81 11.16
C GLU A 488 21.52 7.41 11.30
N ASP A 489 22.11 6.85 10.24
CA ASP A 489 22.64 5.48 10.28
C ASP A 489 23.72 5.27 11.36
N GLU A 490 24.59 6.25 11.57
CA GLU A 490 25.59 6.23 12.65
C GLU A 490 24.94 6.14 14.05
N GLU A 491 23.83 6.86 14.27
CA GLU A 491 23.09 6.83 15.53
C GLU A 491 22.43 5.45 15.73
N PHE A 492 21.83 4.89 14.67
CA PHE A 492 21.20 3.58 14.73
C PHE A 492 22.19 2.43 14.96
N CYS A 493 23.45 2.61 14.54
CA CYS A 493 24.54 1.68 14.77
C CYS A 493 25.32 1.92 16.07
N GLY A 494 24.81 2.77 16.98
CA GLY A 494 25.33 2.93 18.34
C GLY A 494 26.53 3.89 18.47
N LYS A 495 26.75 4.79 17.50
CA LYS A 495 27.80 5.82 17.62
C LYS A 495 27.28 7.04 18.38
N ASP A 496 28.11 7.61 19.26
CA ASP A 496 27.85 8.84 20.03
C ASP A 496 27.89 10.10 19.17
N LYS A 497 27.03 10.17 18.15
CA LYS A 497 26.91 11.33 17.26
C LYS A 497 25.44 11.61 17.01
N LYS A 498 24.85 12.44 17.86
CA LYS A 498 23.51 12.99 17.61
C LYS A 498 23.59 13.89 16.38
N SER A 499 22.90 13.52 15.31
CA SER A 499 22.87 14.34 14.09
C SER A 499 22.02 15.59 14.35
N GLY A 500 22.62 16.77 14.18
CA GLY A 500 21.91 18.05 14.29
C GLY A 500 21.13 18.38 13.02
N PHE A 501 20.16 19.31 13.08
CA PHE A 501 19.31 19.69 11.93
C PHE A 501 20.11 20.04 10.65
N LYS A 502 21.29 20.69 10.80
CA LYS A 502 22.19 21.00 9.67
C LYS A 502 22.81 19.74 9.05
N ASP A 503 23.15 18.72 9.84
CA ASP A 503 23.73 17.47 9.35
C ASP A 503 22.77 16.74 8.40
N PHE A 504 21.47 16.86 8.62
CA PHE A 504 20.46 16.27 7.74
C PHE A 504 20.50 16.85 6.33
N PHE A 505 20.74 18.15 6.16
CA PHE A 505 20.83 18.77 4.83
C PHE A 505 22.17 18.47 4.14
N TYR A 506 23.27 18.39 4.90
CA TYR A 506 24.61 18.13 4.34
C TYR A 506 24.88 16.64 4.06
N LYS A 507 24.34 15.72 4.88
CA LYS A 507 24.50 14.27 4.71
C LYS A 507 23.53 13.67 3.70
N ARG A 508 22.44 14.39 3.36
CA ARG A 508 21.46 13.92 2.37
C ARG A 508 22.12 13.82 0.99
N LYS A 509 22.01 12.63 0.40
CA LYS A 509 22.39 12.34 -0.97
C LYS A 509 21.14 11.97 -1.77
N GLU A 510 21.28 11.16 -2.81
CA GLU A 510 20.14 10.73 -3.62
C GLU A 510 19.11 9.96 -2.77
N VAL A 511 17.86 10.41 -2.87
CA VAL A 511 16.68 9.76 -2.29
C VAL A 511 15.77 9.41 -3.45
N TYR A 512 15.31 8.16 -3.47
CA TYR A 512 14.34 7.66 -4.43
C TYR A 512 13.00 7.48 -3.71
N MET A 513 11.94 7.96 -4.34
CA MET A 513 10.59 7.88 -3.83
C MET A 513 9.71 7.20 -4.87
N ASP A 514 9.30 5.97 -4.61
CA ASP A 514 8.45 5.21 -5.53
C ASP A 514 7.03 5.08 -4.95
N LEU A 515 6.04 5.51 -5.73
CA LEU A 515 4.63 5.28 -5.43
C LEU A 515 4.29 3.85 -5.85
N CYS A 516 3.84 3.03 -4.91
CA CYS A 516 3.48 1.64 -5.19
C CYS A 516 2.10 1.55 -5.84
N GLU A 517 1.69 0.34 -6.20
CA GLU A 517 0.32 0.03 -6.61
C GLU A 517 -0.68 0.53 -5.53
N PRO A 518 -1.67 1.36 -5.93
CA PRO A 518 -2.69 1.85 -5.02
C PRO A 518 -3.64 0.73 -4.62
N ILE A 519 -4.10 0.78 -3.38
CA ILE A 519 -4.90 -0.28 -2.74
C ILE A 519 -6.27 0.32 -2.37
N PRO A 520 -7.34 0.00 -3.12
CA PRO A 520 -8.70 0.36 -2.74
C PRO A 520 -9.12 -0.36 -1.46
N VAL A 521 -9.70 0.37 -0.50
CA VAL A 521 -10.13 -0.21 0.79
C VAL A 521 -11.34 -1.13 0.60
N SER A 522 -12.26 -0.78 -0.29
CA SER A 522 -13.44 -1.61 -0.63
C SER A 522 -13.09 -3.06 -0.96
N ARG A 523 -11.93 -3.30 -1.59
CA ARG A 523 -11.43 -4.62 -1.97
C ARG A 523 -11.27 -5.57 -0.78
N TYR A 524 -10.99 -5.05 0.41
CA TYR A 524 -10.70 -5.89 1.59
C TYR A 524 -11.81 -5.82 2.64
N ILE A 525 -12.85 -5.01 2.43
CA ILE A 525 -13.84 -4.71 3.49
C ILE A 525 -14.64 -5.93 3.97
N HIS A 526 -14.72 -6.96 3.13
CA HIS A 526 -15.45 -8.21 3.37
C HIS A 526 -14.60 -9.30 4.03
N GLU A 527 -13.29 -9.09 4.16
CA GLU A 527 -12.41 -10.04 4.83
C GLU A 527 -12.57 -9.98 6.36
N GLU A 528 -12.16 -11.04 7.06
CA GLU A 528 -12.22 -11.11 8.53
C GLU A 528 -11.34 -10.04 9.20
N ASP A 529 -10.14 -9.81 8.67
CA ASP A 529 -9.25 -8.71 9.06
C ASP A 529 -8.85 -7.84 7.86
N PRO A 530 -9.70 -6.88 7.46
CA PRO A 530 -9.42 -5.99 6.34
C PRO A 530 -8.11 -5.20 6.52
N THR A 531 -7.81 -4.82 7.77
CA THR A 531 -6.64 -3.97 8.06
C THR A 531 -5.35 -4.77 7.96
N GLY A 532 -5.36 -6.01 8.43
CA GLY A 532 -4.25 -6.96 8.27
C GLY A 532 -3.93 -7.22 6.80
N SER A 533 -4.95 -7.46 5.98
CA SER A 533 -4.78 -7.71 4.54
C SER A 533 -4.27 -6.50 3.77
N ILE A 534 -4.79 -5.30 4.04
CA ILE A 534 -4.22 -4.05 3.51
C ILE A 534 -2.76 -3.90 3.97
N GLY A 535 -2.45 -4.22 5.23
CA GLY A 535 -1.08 -4.20 5.74
C GLY A 535 -0.15 -5.17 5.00
N PHE A 536 -0.63 -6.37 4.69
CA PHE A 536 0.12 -7.33 3.89
C PHE A 536 0.44 -6.77 2.50
N GLU A 537 -0.55 -6.21 1.81
CA GLU A 537 -0.39 -5.62 0.48
C GLU A 537 0.56 -4.41 0.47
N ILE A 538 0.48 -3.53 1.47
CA ILE A 538 1.46 -2.44 1.64
C ILE A 538 2.88 -3.02 1.71
N THR A 539 3.07 -4.09 2.48
CA THR A 539 4.38 -4.72 2.66
C THR A 539 4.89 -5.33 1.35
N GLN A 540 4.02 -6.00 0.58
CA GLN A 540 4.38 -6.56 -0.72
C GLN A 540 4.70 -5.47 -1.75
N GLY A 541 3.88 -4.41 -1.80
CA GLY A 541 4.16 -3.22 -2.61
C GLY A 541 5.52 -2.62 -2.25
N TRP A 542 5.81 -2.49 -0.96
CA TRP A 542 7.11 -1.97 -0.55
C TRP A 542 8.29 -2.84 -0.98
N LYS A 543 8.17 -4.16 -0.90
CA LYS A 543 9.22 -5.09 -1.36
C LYS A 543 9.41 -5.00 -2.87
N LYS A 544 8.32 -4.99 -3.64
CA LYS A 544 8.32 -4.93 -5.12
C LYS A 544 8.93 -3.63 -5.65
N TYR A 545 8.52 -2.49 -5.09
CA TYR A 545 8.89 -1.17 -5.60
C TYR A 545 10.18 -0.61 -4.99
N ARG A 546 10.71 -1.21 -3.90
CA ARG A 546 11.99 -0.80 -3.31
C ARG A 546 13.12 -0.90 -4.32
N ARG A 547 13.73 0.24 -4.67
CA ARG A 547 14.99 0.24 -5.42
C ARG A 547 16.12 -0.29 -4.56
N ILE A 548 16.84 -1.28 -5.09
CA ILE A 548 18.08 -1.81 -4.52
C ILE A 548 19.24 -0.98 -5.07
N LEU A 549 19.94 -0.28 -4.18
CA LEU A 549 21.03 0.61 -4.55
C LEU A 549 22.39 -0.12 -4.58
N PRO A 550 23.35 0.35 -5.40
CA PRO A 550 24.65 -0.32 -5.55
C PRO A 550 25.40 -0.58 -4.23
N ASN A 551 25.40 0.38 -3.31
CA ASN A 551 26.06 0.23 -2.01
C ASN A 551 25.38 -0.81 -1.11
N GLN A 552 24.07 -0.97 -1.20
CA GLN A 552 23.29 -1.92 -0.42
C GLN A 552 23.55 -3.35 -0.92
N LEU A 553 23.53 -3.56 -2.24
CA LEU A 553 23.83 -4.86 -2.85
C LEU A 553 25.29 -5.27 -2.59
N VAL A 554 26.26 -4.36 -2.77
CA VAL A 554 27.67 -4.66 -2.46
C VAL A 554 27.85 -4.98 -0.97
N ALA A 555 27.22 -4.22 -0.06
CA ALA A 555 27.28 -4.51 1.36
C ALA A 555 26.71 -5.90 1.69
N ARG A 556 25.60 -6.28 1.05
CA ARG A 556 24.99 -7.62 1.21
C ARG A 556 25.94 -8.74 0.79
N MET A 557 26.57 -8.62 -0.38
CA MET A 557 27.52 -9.63 -0.87
C MET A 557 28.73 -9.78 0.05
N ILE A 558 29.26 -8.66 0.58
CA ILE A 558 30.37 -8.69 1.54
C ILE A 558 29.97 -9.44 2.83
N VAL A 559 28.77 -9.16 3.35
CA VAL A 559 28.26 -9.80 4.58
C VAL A 559 28.02 -11.29 4.38
N GLU A 560 27.35 -11.67 3.28
CA GLU A 560 27.05 -13.08 2.97
C GLU A 560 28.31 -13.94 2.76
N SER A 561 29.39 -13.32 2.31
CA SER A 561 30.67 -14.00 2.09
C SER A 561 31.56 -14.04 3.34
N GLY A 562 31.08 -13.61 4.50
CA GLY A 562 31.86 -13.61 5.75
C GLY A 562 32.89 -12.48 5.87
N GLY A 563 32.93 -11.53 4.93
CA GLY A 563 33.71 -10.30 5.02
C GLY A 563 35.13 -10.31 4.43
N GLU A 564 35.65 -11.46 4.01
CA GLU A 564 36.95 -11.59 3.34
C GLU A 564 36.76 -11.99 1.88
N VAL A 565 36.64 -10.99 0.99
CA VAL A 565 36.37 -11.20 -0.43
C VAL A 565 37.17 -10.24 -1.27
N ASN A 566 37.71 -10.70 -2.40
CA ASN A 566 38.36 -9.81 -3.36
C ASN A 566 37.35 -9.15 -4.32
N THR A 567 37.78 -8.09 -4.99
CA THR A 567 36.87 -7.35 -5.90
C THR A 567 36.37 -8.16 -7.10
N ASN A 568 37.10 -9.18 -7.55
CA ASN A 568 36.69 -10.01 -8.68
C ASN A 568 35.60 -11.01 -8.29
N GLU A 569 35.72 -11.63 -7.12
CA GLU A 569 34.69 -12.49 -6.52
C GLU A 569 33.40 -11.70 -6.27
N LEU A 570 33.48 -10.49 -5.69
CA LEU A 570 32.30 -9.64 -5.51
C LEU A 570 31.59 -9.33 -6.83
N ARG A 571 32.35 -9.09 -7.91
CA ARG A 571 31.76 -8.86 -9.24
C ARG A 571 30.95 -10.08 -9.72
N ASN A 572 31.52 -11.27 -9.53
CA ASN A 572 30.88 -12.52 -9.95
C ASN A 572 29.61 -12.79 -9.11
N LEU A 573 29.67 -12.60 -7.80
CA LEU A 573 28.51 -12.73 -6.90
C LEU A 573 27.38 -11.76 -7.26
N ILE A 574 27.72 -10.51 -7.60
CA ILE A 574 26.74 -9.53 -8.07
C ILE A 574 26.11 -10.01 -9.39
N LYS A 575 26.92 -10.47 -10.34
CA LYS A 575 26.43 -10.95 -11.64
C LYS A 575 25.49 -12.16 -11.47
N GLU A 576 25.86 -13.11 -10.62
CA GLU A 576 25.02 -14.27 -10.30
C GLU A 576 23.72 -13.85 -9.62
N THR A 577 23.79 -12.92 -8.67
CA THR A 577 22.60 -12.41 -7.96
C THR A 577 21.60 -11.75 -8.92
N LEU A 578 22.07 -10.94 -9.87
CA LEU A 578 21.22 -10.29 -10.88
C LEU A 578 20.51 -11.29 -11.81
N LEU A 579 21.10 -12.46 -12.05
CA LEU A 579 20.52 -13.50 -12.90
C LEU A 579 19.55 -14.41 -12.15
N THR A 580 19.78 -14.64 -10.86
CA THR A 580 19.07 -15.64 -10.06
C THR A 580 17.96 -15.04 -9.21
N LYS A 581 18.13 -13.82 -8.71
CA LYS A 581 17.17 -13.16 -7.81
C LYS A 581 16.43 -12.05 -8.54
N LYS A 582 15.10 -12.09 -8.47
CA LYS A 582 14.26 -10.98 -8.93
C LYS A 582 14.38 -9.82 -7.94
N GLY A 583 14.59 -8.60 -8.45
CA GLY A 583 14.67 -7.40 -7.62
C GLY A 583 14.63 -6.13 -8.45
N ASN A 584 14.17 -5.03 -7.85
CA ASN A 584 14.16 -3.72 -8.51
C ASN A 584 15.55 -3.05 -8.37
N TYR A 585 16.55 -3.60 -9.07
CA TYR A 585 17.91 -3.06 -9.07
C TYR A 585 17.99 -1.74 -9.81
N LEU A 586 18.57 -0.71 -9.18
CA LEU A 586 18.72 0.61 -9.80
C LEU A 586 19.58 0.57 -11.07
N ILE A 587 20.55 -0.34 -11.11
CA ILE A 587 21.51 -0.53 -12.20
C ILE A 587 21.63 -2.04 -12.44
N GLN A 588 21.73 -2.46 -13.71
CA GLN A 588 21.86 -3.87 -14.11
C GLN A 588 23.29 -4.26 -14.51
N ASP A 589 24.20 -3.30 -14.70
CA ASP A 589 25.60 -3.57 -15.00
C ASP A 589 26.40 -3.88 -13.71
N SER A 590 26.94 -5.09 -13.62
CA SER A 590 27.65 -5.57 -12.43
C SER A 590 28.95 -4.80 -12.14
N ASN A 591 29.66 -4.31 -13.17
CA ASN A 591 30.88 -3.51 -13.01
C ASN A 591 30.54 -2.13 -12.44
N GLU A 592 29.49 -1.50 -12.96
CA GLU A 592 29.03 -0.21 -12.49
C GLU A 592 28.51 -0.28 -11.06
N ILE A 593 27.72 -1.31 -10.72
CA ILE A 593 27.26 -1.58 -9.36
C ILE A 593 28.44 -1.68 -8.40
N LEU A 594 29.41 -2.54 -8.72
CA LEU A 594 30.59 -2.73 -7.86
C LEU A 594 31.37 -1.43 -7.68
N LYS A 595 31.64 -0.70 -8.77
CA LYS A 595 32.38 0.57 -8.74
C LYS A 595 31.68 1.62 -7.89
N ARG A 596 30.37 1.84 -8.09
CA ARG A 596 29.58 2.83 -7.34
C ARG A 596 29.41 2.42 -5.88
N GLY A 597 29.09 1.16 -5.62
CA GLY A 597 28.89 0.63 -4.27
C GLY A 597 30.15 0.75 -3.42
N LEU A 598 31.30 0.27 -3.92
CA LEU A 598 32.59 0.40 -3.21
C LEU A 598 32.98 1.86 -2.97
N LYS A 599 32.73 2.76 -3.94
CA LYS A 599 33.00 4.19 -3.78
C LYS A 599 32.23 4.79 -2.60
N ILE A 600 30.94 4.49 -2.48
CA ILE A 600 30.09 5.01 -1.39
C ILE A 600 30.54 4.42 -0.05
N LEU A 601 30.73 3.10 0.03
CA LEU A 601 31.14 2.44 1.28
C LEU A 601 32.51 2.92 1.78
N LYS A 602 33.47 3.18 0.88
CA LYS A 602 34.77 3.78 1.21
C LYS A 602 34.66 5.22 1.71
N GLN A 603 33.87 6.06 1.03
CA GLN A 603 33.67 7.46 1.43
C GLN A 603 33.11 7.56 2.86
N LYS A 604 32.28 6.59 3.24
CA LYS A 604 31.71 6.47 4.59
C LYS A 604 32.64 5.80 5.61
N LYS A 605 33.85 5.40 5.21
CA LYS A 605 34.81 4.65 6.05
C LYS A 605 34.19 3.35 6.64
N ILE A 606 33.30 2.70 5.89
CA ILE A 606 32.72 1.40 6.26
C ILE A 606 33.69 0.26 5.89
N ILE A 607 34.42 0.45 4.78
CA ILE A 607 35.40 -0.50 4.26
C ILE A 607 36.69 0.22 3.86
N SER A 608 37.81 -0.49 3.86
CA SER A 608 39.03 -0.14 3.13
C SER A 608 39.34 -1.18 2.06
N LEU A 609 40.10 -0.78 1.03
CA LEU A 609 40.64 -1.71 0.02
C LEU A 609 42.16 -1.57 0.04
N GLU A 610 42.84 -2.66 0.31
CA GLU A 610 44.30 -2.77 0.34
C GLU A 610 44.70 -3.89 -0.64
N ASN A 611 45.47 -3.56 -1.68
CA ASN A 611 45.95 -4.52 -2.70
C ASN A 611 44.86 -5.41 -3.34
N GLY A 612 43.62 -4.89 -3.48
CA GLY A 612 42.49 -5.64 -4.05
C GLY A 612 41.69 -6.47 -3.05
N ASN A 613 42.15 -6.57 -1.80
CA ASN A 613 41.47 -7.23 -0.69
C ASN A 613 40.66 -6.21 0.12
N LEU A 614 39.41 -6.58 0.43
CA LEU A 614 38.48 -5.74 1.16
C LEU A 614 38.61 -6.00 2.66
N LYS A 615 38.67 -4.92 3.45
CA LYS A 615 38.65 -4.98 4.92
C LYS A 615 37.48 -4.18 5.45
N ILE A 616 36.68 -4.80 6.33
CA ILE A 616 35.55 -4.15 7.00
C ILE A 616 36.09 -3.29 8.15
N LEU A 617 35.78 -2.00 8.14
CA LEU A 617 36.11 -1.05 9.19
C LEU A 617 34.96 -0.88 10.19
N ASP A 618 33.72 -1.02 9.73
CA ASP A 618 32.52 -0.89 10.56
C ASP A 618 31.51 -2.01 10.26
N LYS A 619 31.48 -3.00 11.16
CA LYS A 619 30.61 -4.17 11.06
C LYS A 619 29.12 -3.81 11.21
N ASN A 620 28.80 -2.80 12.02
CA ASN A 620 27.40 -2.43 12.27
C ASN A 620 26.81 -1.70 11.06
N LEU A 621 27.56 -0.75 10.49
CA LEU A 621 27.10 -0.01 9.30
C LEU A 621 27.03 -0.91 8.07
N ILE A 622 27.98 -1.81 7.85
CA ILE A 622 27.90 -2.70 6.69
C ILE A 622 26.69 -3.64 6.78
N GLN A 623 26.39 -4.18 7.98
CA GLN A 623 25.20 -4.97 8.21
C GLN A 623 23.91 -4.15 8.01
N TYR A 624 23.88 -2.91 8.49
CA TYR A 624 22.74 -2.01 8.30
C TYR A 624 22.39 -1.79 6.82
N TYR A 625 23.40 -1.52 5.98
CA TYR A 625 23.19 -1.37 4.54
C TYR A 625 22.88 -2.71 3.83
N ALA A 626 23.47 -3.82 4.28
CA ALA A 626 23.15 -5.15 3.78
C ALA A 626 21.68 -5.52 4.01
N ASN A 627 21.12 -5.16 5.18
CA ASN A 627 19.72 -5.41 5.52
C ASN A 627 18.73 -4.59 4.67
N MET A 628 19.17 -3.53 4.00
CA MET A 628 18.33 -2.80 3.05
C MET A 628 18.04 -3.59 1.77
N CYS A 629 18.88 -4.59 1.48
CA CYS A 629 18.82 -5.48 0.32
C CYS A 629 18.30 -6.90 0.69
N SER A 630 17.57 -7.06 1.80
CA SER A 630 17.14 -8.39 2.27
C SER A 630 16.14 -9.06 1.32
N ASP A 631 16.41 -10.32 0.98
CA ASP A 631 15.55 -11.18 0.17
C ASP A 631 14.28 -11.66 0.90
N GLU A 632 13.32 -12.11 0.09
CA GLU A 632 11.96 -12.55 0.42
C GLU A 632 11.84 -13.64 1.51
N SER A 633 12.94 -14.30 1.90
CA SER A 633 12.95 -15.49 2.76
C SER A 633 13.04 -15.23 4.27
N SER A 634 13.14 -13.98 4.72
CA SER A 634 13.43 -13.65 6.14
C SER A 634 12.23 -13.24 6.99
N TYR A 635 11.01 -13.27 6.45
CA TYR A 635 9.79 -12.84 7.14
C TYR A 635 8.57 -13.71 6.81
N SER A 636 8.77 -15.02 6.68
CA SER A 636 7.69 -16.02 6.70
C SER A 636 7.32 -16.39 8.13
#